data_AF-A0AAJ7V8A5-F1
#
_entry.id   AF-A0AAJ7V8A5-F1
#
_cell.length_a   1.000
_cell.length_b   1.000
_cell.length_c   1.000
_cell.angle_alpha   90.00
_cell.angle_beta   90.00
_cell.angle_gamma   90.00
#
_symmetry.space_group_name_H-M   'P 1'
#
loop_
_entity.id
_entity.type
_entity.pdbx_description
1 polymer ?
#
loop_
_entity_poly.entity_id
_entity_poly.type
_entity_poly.pdbx_seq_one_letter_code
_entity_poly.pdbx_strand_id
1 'polypeptide(L)'
;MEEKKQFLCGVVEGFYGRPWSMDQRKVLFQWMQHWGLNTYLYGPKDDLKHRLLWREVYSPEEEGQLRTLIVEAQSRGLRFVYALSPGQDIVFSSSCDLTLLKRKLRQVSDLGCQAFAILFDDIDHSMCQADSEAFSSFAHAQVNVTNEIYRFLGEPPVFLFCPTEYCGSLCSPSISKSPYLQTVGEDLLPNITVIWTGSKVISRKLSVDCLAEVESVLQRPPLIWDNLHANDYDSRRLFLGPFKGREPQLRSHLRGLLLNPNCEFEANYIPLHTLGSWYRAGEEERKDEECEYCPDRALSAALHDWMEELNQPLQAGRQSTRADQRSSAPTSRCKTPDRSDCTSTFRGTSAVAKLPVFPLNSSSPPSSPTKAKGEKEVRDGEKKQSNQSSQPNHQPPGSRPGAPSGGNRGQKAQGRGLCGGKGMLSESQVRLLVGLHYLPHEHGPSAQKLLQDLTWLKSNCHLVSSNSKKAPPQKVDEWRGRASRFLSLCEDIAQLHCSVVGGANRAVLYDLYPYVWDLRNTALVAKAFICWLDGRVLSDSSTLGSWRNCFHWCGKSTGADVLGVESEPWVFKGGVSGEVQMLLPIGSSSELFTHPPPLFPTSRLYNIRPYHSKDKVELYRMVRQLHLRTQGGQESSIAHPDVIGDRCLGPCLALCPEYSFILEDELGVCGCVLGILDVRSFAKRCQASWMPAMRDKYPPKGGNTHPNTQDLIQLMEEDQGEYPDSLLYHFPSQLRLDALPELVDISVSRTLLTALLTALKANGSQGVFCEVQPTDRQRLEFLTKLGFLEILRGEARSREGVVLGRLL
;
A
#
# COMPACT_ATOMS: atom_id res chain seq x y z
N MET A 1 15.23 -35.45 39.03
CA MET A 1 15.42 -34.93 37.67
C MET A 1 14.64 -33.65 37.59
N GLU A 2 15.28 -32.54 37.26
CA GLU A 2 14.57 -31.33 36.85
C GLU A 2 14.10 -31.52 35.41
N GLU A 3 12.84 -31.21 35.10
CA GLU A 3 12.41 -31.13 33.70
C GLU A 3 13.08 -29.92 33.05
N LYS A 4 13.90 -30.16 32.02
CA LYS A 4 14.58 -29.10 31.26
C LYS A 4 13.53 -28.18 30.63
N LYS A 5 13.29 -27.01 31.25
CA LYS A 5 12.20 -26.06 30.91
C LYS A 5 12.15 -25.81 29.39
N GLN A 6 11.13 -26.37 28.71
CA GLN A 6 10.98 -26.33 27.25
C GLN A 6 11.10 -24.89 26.72
N PHE A 7 11.96 -24.68 25.72
CA PHE A 7 12.12 -23.38 25.04
C PHE A 7 10.81 -22.98 24.34
N LEU A 8 10.32 -21.77 24.61
CA LEU A 8 9.07 -21.28 24.03
C LEU A 8 9.35 -20.68 22.65
N CYS A 9 8.78 -21.23 21.57
CA CYS A 9 8.94 -20.63 20.25
C CYS A 9 7.65 -20.66 19.43
N GLY A 10 7.41 -19.60 18.66
CA GLY A 10 6.21 -19.45 17.85
C GLY A 10 5.83 -17.99 17.64
N VAL A 11 4.58 -17.64 17.93
CA VAL A 11 3.95 -16.42 17.43
C VAL A 11 3.26 -15.68 18.56
N VAL A 12 3.38 -14.35 18.54
CA VAL A 12 2.52 -13.45 19.30
C VAL A 12 1.65 -12.68 18.32
N GLU A 13 0.34 -12.74 18.51
CA GLU A 13 -0.61 -11.85 17.84
C GLU A 13 -0.71 -10.61 18.74
N GLY A 14 0.18 -9.63 18.56
CA GLY A 14 0.38 -8.52 19.50
C GLY A 14 0.54 -7.14 18.85
N PHE A 15 0.32 -7.05 17.55
CA PHE A 15 0.31 -5.83 16.74
C PHE A 15 -0.96 -4.97 16.98
N TYR A 16 -0.88 -3.71 16.53
CA TYR A 16 -2.02 -2.80 16.44
C TYR A 16 -2.81 -2.98 15.13
N GLY A 17 -4.12 -2.72 15.16
CA GLY A 17 -5.02 -2.90 14.03
C GLY A 17 -5.81 -4.21 14.08
N ARG A 18 -6.56 -4.49 13.00
CA ARG A 18 -7.58 -5.55 12.94
C ARG A 18 -7.01 -6.93 13.36
N PRO A 19 -7.48 -7.54 14.46
CA PRO A 19 -7.04 -8.87 14.90
C PRO A 19 -7.32 -9.96 13.86
N TRP A 20 -6.60 -11.08 13.94
CA TRP A 20 -6.85 -12.23 13.06
C TRP A 20 -8.19 -12.89 13.37
N SER A 21 -8.84 -13.40 12.33
CA SER A 21 -10.08 -14.16 12.50
C SER A 21 -9.82 -15.53 13.12
N MET A 22 -10.85 -16.11 13.73
CA MET A 22 -10.80 -17.46 14.32
C MET A 22 -10.29 -18.54 13.33
N ASP A 23 -10.61 -18.42 12.04
CA ASP A 23 -10.16 -19.39 11.04
C ASP A 23 -8.71 -19.14 10.57
N GLN A 24 -8.27 -17.88 10.49
CA GLN A 24 -6.85 -17.54 10.30
C GLN A 24 -6.00 -18.11 11.46
N ARG A 25 -6.45 -17.96 12.71
CA ARG A 25 -5.76 -18.55 13.89
C ARG A 25 -5.71 -20.08 13.86
N LYS A 26 -6.74 -20.78 13.35
CA LYS A 26 -6.69 -22.25 13.13
C LYS A 26 -5.65 -22.63 12.08
N VAL A 27 -5.52 -21.87 10.99
CA VAL A 27 -4.49 -22.09 9.96
C VAL A 27 -3.09 -21.78 10.51
N LEU A 28 -2.95 -20.73 11.32
CA LEU A 28 -1.70 -20.44 12.05
C LEU A 28 -1.26 -21.64 12.88
N PHE A 29 -2.18 -22.26 13.62
CA PHE A 29 -1.85 -23.41 14.46
C PHE A 29 -1.46 -24.65 13.63
N GLN A 30 -2.00 -24.82 12.42
CA GLN A 30 -1.57 -25.85 11.47
C GLN A 30 -0.14 -25.60 10.97
N TRP A 31 0.17 -24.35 10.58
CA TRP A 31 1.51 -23.94 10.15
C TRP A 31 2.55 -24.09 11.28
N MET A 32 2.23 -23.61 12.49
CA MET A 32 3.08 -23.74 13.67
C MET A 32 3.40 -25.20 13.99
N GLN A 33 2.36 -26.06 14.06
CA GLN A 33 2.50 -27.50 14.28
C GLN A 33 3.38 -28.16 13.21
N HIS A 34 3.15 -27.83 11.92
CA HIS A 34 3.90 -28.39 10.80
C HIS A 34 5.39 -27.99 10.83
N TRP A 35 5.71 -26.77 11.26
CA TRP A 35 7.08 -26.29 11.34
C TRP A 35 7.78 -26.53 12.69
N GLY A 36 7.09 -27.12 13.68
CA GLY A 36 7.64 -27.47 15.00
C GLY A 36 7.63 -26.33 16.02
N LEU A 37 6.94 -25.22 15.73
CA LEU A 37 6.70 -24.14 16.68
C LEU A 37 5.68 -24.60 17.73
N ASN A 38 5.79 -24.11 18.97
CA ASN A 38 5.16 -24.71 20.15
C ASN A 38 4.35 -23.76 21.05
N THR A 39 4.40 -22.44 20.83
CA THR A 39 3.75 -21.45 21.73
C THR A 39 3.10 -20.32 20.93
N TYR A 40 1.81 -20.07 21.19
CA TYR A 40 1.04 -18.93 20.66
C TYR A 40 0.60 -18.02 21.81
N LEU A 41 0.83 -16.72 21.68
CA LEU A 41 0.42 -15.69 22.64
C LEU A 41 -0.70 -14.84 22.03
N TYR A 42 -1.86 -14.88 22.69
CA TYR A 42 -3.02 -14.04 22.39
C TYR A 42 -2.88 -12.70 23.12
N GLY A 43 -2.56 -11.62 22.40
CA GLY A 43 -2.56 -10.25 22.94
C GLY A 43 -2.84 -9.15 21.90
N PRO A 44 -3.84 -9.31 21.01
CA PRO A 44 -4.09 -8.35 19.95
C PRO A 44 -4.56 -7.01 20.54
N LYS A 45 -3.87 -5.91 20.22
CA LYS A 45 -4.07 -4.60 20.87
C LYS A 45 -5.50 -4.05 20.68
N ASP A 46 -6.12 -4.36 19.54
CA ASP A 46 -7.47 -3.93 19.17
C ASP A 46 -8.60 -4.85 19.72
N ASP A 47 -8.29 -5.96 20.41
CA ASP A 47 -9.31 -6.61 21.27
C ASP A 47 -9.58 -5.68 22.46
N LEU A 48 -10.73 -5.00 22.42
CA LEU A 48 -11.16 -4.09 23.48
C LEU A 48 -11.08 -4.76 24.86
N LYS A 49 -11.42 -6.05 24.98
CA LYS A 49 -11.42 -6.78 26.26
C LYS A 49 -10.06 -7.39 26.62
N HIS A 50 -9.02 -7.18 25.82
CA HIS A 50 -7.62 -7.44 26.14
C HIS A 50 -6.92 -6.20 26.72
N ARG A 51 -7.23 -5.00 26.21
CA ARG A 51 -6.59 -3.72 26.63
C ARG A 51 -7.59 -2.68 27.15
N LEU A 52 -8.31 -1.97 26.29
CA LEU A 52 -9.10 -0.76 26.66
C LEU A 52 -10.19 -1.00 27.72
N LEU A 53 -10.79 -2.19 27.72
CA LEU A 53 -11.87 -2.64 28.60
C LEU A 53 -11.46 -3.92 29.34
N TRP A 54 -10.19 -4.02 29.79
CA TRP A 54 -9.63 -5.22 30.42
C TRP A 54 -10.42 -5.70 31.66
N ARG A 55 -11.11 -4.79 32.36
CA ARG A 55 -12.00 -5.08 33.50
C ARG A 55 -13.26 -5.88 33.09
N GLU A 56 -13.67 -5.80 31.83
CA GLU A 56 -14.87 -6.48 31.33
C GLU A 56 -14.61 -7.96 31.02
N VAL A 57 -15.44 -8.81 31.62
CA VAL A 57 -15.45 -10.25 31.34
C VAL A 57 -15.92 -10.53 29.91
N TYR A 58 -15.48 -11.65 29.35
CA TYR A 58 -15.99 -12.14 28.07
C TYR A 58 -17.47 -12.56 28.22
N SER A 59 -18.27 -12.39 27.17
CA SER A 59 -19.65 -12.87 27.08
C SER A 59 -19.68 -14.39 26.80
N PRO A 60 -20.82 -15.08 26.95
CA PRO A 60 -20.93 -16.52 26.65
C PRO A 60 -20.51 -16.87 25.21
N GLU A 61 -20.75 -15.99 24.25
CA GLU A 61 -20.36 -16.14 22.85
C GLU A 61 -18.84 -16.00 22.67
N GLU A 62 -18.22 -15.04 23.35
CA GLU A 62 -16.78 -14.81 23.34
C GLU A 62 -16.04 -15.93 24.10
N GLU A 63 -16.58 -16.39 25.24
CA GLU A 63 -16.09 -17.57 25.96
C GLU A 63 -16.11 -18.82 25.08
N GLY A 64 -17.20 -19.06 24.34
CA GLY A 64 -17.32 -20.18 23.41
C GLY A 64 -16.26 -20.15 22.31
N GLN A 65 -15.97 -18.95 21.76
CA GLN A 65 -14.89 -18.76 20.80
C GLN A 65 -13.51 -18.99 21.43
N LEU A 66 -13.21 -18.36 22.57
CA LEU A 66 -11.91 -18.45 23.22
C LEU A 66 -11.61 -19.87 23.73
N ARG A 67 -12.62 -20.59 24.27
CA ARG A 67 -12.52 -22.01 24.63
C ARG A 67 -12.21 -22.88 23.40
N THR A 68 -12.87 -22.62 22.26
CA THR A 68 -12.59 -23.33 21.00
C THR A 68 -11.15 -23.10 20.55
N LEU A 69 -10.64 -21.87 20.69
CA LEU A 69 -9.28 -21.50 20.31
C LEU A 69 -8.21 -22.18 21.20
N ILE A 70 -8.43 -22.22 22.52
CA ILE A 70 -7.58 -22.91 23.50
C ILE A 70 -7.51 -24.41 23.17
N VAL A 71 -8.65 -25.05 22.92
CA VAL A 71 -8.73 -26.49 22.60
C VAL A 71 -8.06 -26.82 21.27
N GLU A 72 -8.25 -26.00 20.22
CA GLU A 72 -7.56 -26.20 18.93
C GLU A 72 -6.04 -26.13 19.11
N ALA A 73 -5.52 -25.12 19.81
CA ALA A 73 -4.09 -25.00 20.10
C ALA A 73 -3.54 -26.23 20.84
N GLN A 74 -4.20 -26.62 21.94
CA GLN A 74 -3.81 -27.77 22.76
C GLN A 74 -3.84 -29.09 21.95
N SER A 75 -4.86 -29.28 21.09
CA SER A 75 -4.98 -30.48 20.24
C SER A 75 -3.83 -30.65 19.23
N ARG A 76 -3.08 -29.57 18.97
CA ARG A 76 -1.94 -29.53 18.06
C ARG A 76 -0.58 -29.55 18.77
N GLY A 77 -0.58 -29.68 20.09
CA GLY A 77 0.63 -29.60 20.92
C GLY A 77 1.12 -28.17 21.15
N LEU A 78 0.31 -27.15 20.85
CA LEU A 78 0.66 -25.75 21.05
C LEU A 78 0.21 -25.28 22.44
N ARG A 79 1.11 -24.54 23.11
CA ARG A 79 0.81 -23.81 24.32
C ARG A 79 0.11 -22.50 23.98
N PHE A 80 -1.16 -22.39 24.38
CA PHE A 80 -1.91 -21.14 24.36
C PHE A 80 -1.55 -20.29 25.58
N VAL A 81 -1.08 -19.06 25.35
CA VAL A 81 -0.79 -18.06 26.41
C VAL A 81 -1.80 -16.91 26.28
N TYR A 82 -2.59 -16.65 27.32
CA TYR A 82 -3.51 -15.51 27.34
C TYR A 82 -2.84 -14.28 27.95
N ALA A 83 -2.74 -13.18 27.19
CA ALA A 83 -2.25 -11.91 27.70
C ALA A 83 -3.39 -10.93 28.06
N LEU A 84 -3.07 -10.00 28.96
CA LEU A 84 -3.91 -8.86 29.30
C LEU A 84 -3.06 -7.60 29.47
N SER A 85 -3.51 -6.46 28.93
CA SER A 85 -2.82 -5.15 29.03
C SER A 85 -3.61 -4.17 29.93
N PRO A 86 -3.58 -4.32 31.27
CA PRO A 86 -4.31 -3.43 32.17
C PRO A 86 -3.67 -2.03 32.33
N GLY A 87 -2.42 -1.85 31.90
CA GLY A 87 -1.57 -0.71 32.24
C GLY A 87 -2.06 0.68 31.80
N GLN A 88 -3.05 0.79 30.93
CA GLN A 88 -3.51 2.08 30.40
C GLN A 88 -4.33 2.90 31.42
N ASP A 89 -5.06 2.24 32.32
CA ASP A 89 -5.97 2.91 33.27
C ASP A 89 -6.15 2.19 34.62
N ILE A 90 -5.31 1.19 34.93
CA ILE A 90 -5.30 0.51 36.22
C ILE A 90 -4.85 1.45 37.35
N VAL A 91 -5.56 1.39 38.49
CA VAL A 91 -5.08 1.93 39.77
C VAL A 91 -4.48 0.76 40.54
N PHE A 92 -3.15 0.69 40.63
CA PHE A 92 -2.42 -0.46 41.17
C PHE A 92 -2.75 -0.76 42.64
N SER A 93 -3.06 0.28 43.42
CA SER A 93 -3.46 0.23 44.83
C SER A 93 -4.94 -0.10 45.03
N SER A 94 -5.75 -0.13 43.97
CA SER A 94 -7.18 -0.40 44.04
C SER A 94 -7.46 -1.90 44.19
N SER A 95 -7.90 -2.29 45.38
CA SER A 95 -8.40 -3.64 45.67
C SER A 95 -9.59 -4.03 44.77
N CYS A 96 -10.33 -3.06 44.22
CA CYS A 96 -11.37 -3.30 43.22
C CYS A 96 -10.77 -3.73 41.88
N ASP A 97 -9.80 -2.97 41.34
CA ASP A 97 -9.14 -3.29 40.07
C ASP A 97 -8.40 -4.62 40.14
N LEU A 98 -7.68 -4.88 41.24
CA LEU A 98 -7.05 -6.15 41.54
C LEU A 98 -8.07 -7.32 41.58
N THR A 99 -9.28 -7.08 42.09
CA THR A 99 -10.36 -8.09 42.12
C THR A 99 -10.94 -8.35 40.72
N LEU A 100 -11.09 -7.30 39.91
CA LEU A 100 -11.55 -7.41 38.52
C LEU A 100 -10.50 -8.12 37.64
N LEU A 101 -9.21 -7.82 37.85
CA LEU A 101 -8.07 -8.49 37.21
C LEU A 101 -8.05 -10.00 37.50
N LYS A 102 -8.18 -10.36 38.78
CA LYS A 102 -8.33 -11.76 39.22
C LYS A 102 -9.55 -12.43 38.59
N ARG A 103 -10.71 -11.76 38.57
CA ARG A 103 -11.96 -12.28 37.97
C ARG A 103 -11.80 -12.56 36.47
N LYS A 104 -11.22 -11.63 35.73
CA LYS A 104 -10.96 -11.74 34.28
C LYS A 104 -10.03 -12.91 33.95
N LEU A 105 -8.92 -13.03 34.67
CA LEU A 105 -7.94 -14.10 34.44
C LEU A 105 -8.47 -15.47 34.90
N ARG A 106 -9.25 -15.51 35.98
CA ARG A 106 -9.94 -16.72 36.43
C ARG A 106 -10.92 -17.24 35.38
N GLN A 107 -11.74 -16.37 34.78
CA GLN A 107 -12.65 -16.74 33.68
C GLN A 107 -11.90 -17.49 32.57
N VAL A 108 -10.76 -16.96 32.11
CA VAL A 108 -9.97 -17.58 31.03
C VAL A 108 -9.27 -18.86 31.49
N SER A 109 -8.87 -18.96 32.76
CA SER A 109 -8.38 -20.22 33.36
C SER A 109 -9.47 -21.32 33.34
N ASP A 110 -10.72 -20.97 33.67
CA ASP A 110 -11.89 -21.87 33.62
C ASP A 110 -12.34 -22.22 32.17
N LEU A 111 -11.75 -21.57 31.15
CA LEU A 111 -11.84 -22.03 29.76
C LEU A 111 -10.86 -23.17 29.43
N GLY A 112 -9.87 -23.44 30.29
CA GLY A 112 -8.80 -24.42 30.08
C GLY A 112 -7.42 -23.82 29.82
N CYS A 113 -7.24 -22.50 30.01
CA CYS A 113 -5.95 -21.83 29.83
C CYS A 113 -5.02 -22.07 31.04
N GLN A 114 -3.76 -22.38 30.76
CA GLN A 114 -2.74 -22.75 31.76
C GLN A 114 -1.47 -21.87 31.71
N ALA A 115 -1.43 -20.88 30.81
CA ALA A 115 -0.30 -19.97 30.65
C ALA A 115 -0.81 -18.55 30.40
N PHE A 116 -0.18 -17.57 31.03
CA PHE A 116 -0.71 -16.20 31.10
C PHE A 116 0.39 -15.16 30.88
N ALA A 117 -0.01 -13.94 30.54
CA ALA A 117 0.89 -12.79 30.49
C ALA A 117 0.20 -11.51 30.98
N ILE A 118 0.95 -10.65 31.67
CA ILE A 118 0.54 -9.27 31.96
C ILE A 118 1.47 -8.34 31.20
N LEU A 119 0.90 -7.38 30.46
CA LEU A 119 1.64 -6.46 29.61
C LEU A 119 1.47 -5.01 30.11
N PHE A 120 2.60 -4.34 30.33
CA PHE A 120 2.68 -2.90 30.64
C PHE A 120 3.41 -2.14 29.51
N ASP A 121 3.23 -2.62 28.28
CA ASP A 121 3.77 -2.06 27.04
C ASP A 121 2.99 -0.83 26.56
N ASP A 122 3.70 0.15 26.01
CA ASP A 122 3.14 1.38 25.40
C ASP A 122 2.19 2.17 26.32
N ILE A 123 2.66 2.50 27.53
CA ILE A 123 1.97 3.32 28.53
C ILE A 123 2.87 4.43 29.08
N ASP A 124 2.26 5.50 29.58
CA ASP A 124 2.97 6.56 30.29
C ASP A 124 3.56 6.05 31.62
N HIS A 125 4.71 6.60 32.02
CA HIS A 125 5.41 6.21 33.25
C HIS A 125 4.85 6.91 34.52
N SER A 126 3.65 7.48 34.44
CA SER A 126 3.01 8.25 35.50
C SER A 126 2.05 7.39 36.32
N MET A 127 2.18 7.45 37.64
CA MET A 127 1.23 6.87 38.58
C MET A 127 0.14 7.88 38.95
N CYS A 128 -1.04 7.40 39.31
CA CYS A 128 -2.04 8.26 39.96
C CYS A 128 -1.60 8.64 41.39
N GLN A 129 -2.29 9.57 42.04
CA GLN A 129 -1.94 9.99 43.41
C GLN A 129 -1.97 8.82 44.40
N ALA A 130 -3.03 7.99 44.38
CA ALA A 130 -3.17 6.86 45.32
C ALA A 130 -2.04 5.83 45.17
N ASP A 131 -1.62 5.56 43.93
CA ASP A 131 -0.50 4.64 43.66
C ASP A 131 0.85 5.27 44.05
N SER A 132 1.00 6.59 43.90
CA SER A 132 2.19 7.33 44.35
C SER A 132 2.32 7.43 45.88
N GLU A 133 1.20 7.30 46.61
CA GLU A 133 1.16 7.19 48.07
C GLU A 133 1.37 5.73 48.55
N ALA A 134 1.09 4.74 47.70
CA ALA A 134 1.15 3.31 48.04
C ALA A 134 2.46 2.60 47.61
N PHE A 135 3.14 3.04 46.55
CA PHE A 135 4.30 2.37 45.98
C PHE A 135 5.50 3.32 45.79
N SER A 136 6.71 2.80 46.05
CA SER A 136 7.98 3.54 45.91
C SER A 136 8.38 3.84 44.46
N SER A 137 7.89 3.07 43.49
CA SER A 137 8.17 3.26 42.07
C SER A 137 7.09 2.60 41.19
N PHE A 138 7.03 3.01 39.91
CA PHE A 138 6.14 2.41 38.91
C PHE A 138 6.47 0.92 38.68
N ALA A 139 7.75 0.55 38.72
CA ALA A 139 8.17 -0.86 38.67
C ALA A 139 7.64 -1.64 39.87
N HIS A 140 7.77 -1.10 41.09
CA HIS A 140 7.29 -1.76 42.30
C HIS A 140 5.77 -1.96 42.28
N ALA A 141 5.00 -0.99 41.78
CA ALA A 141 3.55 -1.12 41.57
C ALA A 141 3.19 -2.25 40.59
N GLN A 142 3.83 -2.27 39.41
CA GLN A 142 3.62 -3.31 38.38
C GLN A 142 4.03 -4.71 38.89
N VAL A 143 5.19 -4.82 39.53
CA VAL A 143 5.73 -6.07 40.07
C VAL A 143 4.86 -6.61 41.21
N ASN A 144 4.35 -5.75 42.10
CA ASN A 144 3.47 -6.13 43.20
C ASN A 144 2.19 -6.82 42.68
N VAL A 145 1.46 -6.16 41.77
CA VAL A 145 0.25 -6.71 41.14
C VAL A 145 0.57 -7.98 40.35
N THR A 146 1.66 -8.00 39.58
CA THR A 146 2.05 -9.17 38.78
C THR A 146 2.35 -10.39 39.65
N ASN A 147 3.11 -10.20 40.74
CA ASN A 147 3.44 -11.25 41.70
C ASN A 147 2.20 -11.78 42.43
N GLU A 148 1.22 -10.92 42.75
CA GLU A 148 -0.03 -11.37 43.36
C GLU A 148 -0.91 -12.17 42.38
N ILE A 149 -1.01 -11.73 41.13
CA ILE A 149 -1.74 -12.45 40.08
C ILE A 149 -1.12 -13.82 39.77
N TYR A 150 0.22 -13.90 39.68
CA TYR A 150 0.93 -15.16 39.48
C TYR A 150 0.66 -16.17 40.60
N ARG A 151 0.69 -15.73 41.88
CA ARG A 151 0.32 -16.57 43.04
C ARG A 151 -1.16 -16.94 43.04
N PHE A 152 -2.06 -16.00 42.72
CA PHE A 152 -3.51 -16.25 42.66
C PHE A 152 -3.89 -17.33 41.62
N LEU A 153 -3.17 -17.39 40.50
CA LEU A 153 -3.37 -18.41 39.46
C LEU A 153 -2.66 -19.75 39.78
N GLY A 154 -2.08 -19.90 40.97
CA GLY A 154 -1.43 -21.14 41.40
C GLY A 154 -0.03 -21.36 40.82
N GLU A 155 0.71 -20.29 40.57
CA GLU A 155 2.09 -20.32 40.05
C GLU A 155 2.25 -21.12 38.73
N PRO A 156 1.53 -20.72 37.66
CA PRO A 156 1.50 -21.48 36.41
C PRO A 156 2.87 -21.58 35.72
N PRO A 157 3.21 -22.72 35.08
CA PRO A 157 4.56 -23.03 34.60
C PRO A 157 5.06 -22.15 33.45
N VAL A 158 4.16 -21.36 32.84
CA VAL A 158 4.50 -20.25 31.94
C VAL A 158 3.65 -19.04 32.32
N PHE A 159 4.29 -18.07 32.96
CA PHE A 159 3.75 -16.74 33.19
C PHE A 159 4.73 -15.70 32.64
N LEU A 160 4.24 -14.77 31.83
CA LEU A 160 5.06 -13.74 31.19
C LEU A 160 4.73 -12.34 31.75
N PHE A 161 5.73 -11.47 31.77
CA PHE A 161 5.61 -10.06 32.14
C PHE A 161 6.25 -9.21 31.05
N CYS A 162 5.48 -8.29 30.43
CA CYS A 162 6.06 -7.28 29.55
C CYS A 162 6.27 -5.97 30.32
N PRO A 163 7.52 -5.55 30.55
CA PRO A 163 7.82 -4.26 31.19
C PRO A 163 7.43 -3.08 30.30
N THR A 164 7.37 -1.88 30.89
CA THR A 164 7.26 -0.63 30.13
C THR A 164 8.59 -0.29 29.44
N GLU A 165 9.72 -0.49 30.12
CA GLU A 165 11.05 -0.49 29.48
C GLU A 165 11.34 -1.85 28.82
N TYR A 166 10.71 -2.18 27.69
CA TYR A 166 10.83 -3.49 27.03
C TYR A 166 11.99 -3.61 26.01
N CYS A 167 12.78 -2.56 25.83
CA CYS A 167 13.95 -2.58 24.95
C CYS A 167 15.03 -1.57 25.36
N GLY A 168 16.25 -1.79 24.88
CA GLY A 168 17.42 -0.98 25.26
C GLY A 168 17.27 0.53 25.04
N SER A 169 16.58 0.96 23.98
CA SER A 169 16.29 2.37 23.70
C SER A 169 15.20 3.02 24.58
N LEU A 170 14.50 2.25 25.41
CA LEU A 170 13.56 2.77 26.42
C LEU A 170 14.19 2.88 27.82
N CYS A 171 15.33 2.22 28.06
CA CYS A 171 15.96 2.17 29.38
C CYS A 171 16.69 3.45 29.75
N SER A 172 16.37 4.00 30.93
CA SER A 172 16.97 5.26 31.41
C SER A 172 17.81 5.04 32.70
N PRO A 173 19.11 5.39 32.73
CA PRO A 173 19.94 5.97 31.66
C PRO A 173 20.61 4.93 30.74
N SER A 174 20.56 3.64 31.09
CA SER A 174 21.01 2.49 30.29
C SER A 174 20.40 1.20 30.85
N ILE A 175 20.44 0.09 30.12
CA ILE A 175 19.92 -1.22 30.58
C ILE A 175 20.53 -1.58 31.95
N SER A 176 21.85 -1.67 32.02
CA SER A 176 22.66 -1.92 33.24
C SER A 176 22.42 -0.98 34.43
N LYS A 177 21.72 0.14 34.25
CA LYS A 177 21.55 1.18 35.28
C LYS A 177 20.12 1.65 35.46
N SER A 178 19.15 1.05 34.77
CA SER A 178 17.74 1.40 34.92
C SER A 178 17.24 1.01 36.32
N PRO A 179 16.79 1.96 37.15
CA PRO A 179 16.18 1.64 38.44
C PRO A 179 14.89 0.83 38.26
N TYR A 180 14.17 1.08 37.16
CA TYR A 180 12.96 0.34 36.79
C TYR A 180 13.29 -1.14 36.53
N LEU A 181 14.30 -1.44 35.70
CA LEU A 181 14.70 -2.82 35.43
C LEU A 181 15.37 -3.49 36.63
N GLN A 182 16.09 -2.76 37.48
CA GLN A 182 16.64 -3.28 38.74
C GLN A 182 15.52 -3.78 39.67
N THR A 183 14.45 -2.99 39.87
CA THR A 183 13.26 -3.44 40.62
C THR A 183 12.58 -4.65 39.96
N VAL A 184 12.47 -4.70 38.62
CA VAL A 184 11.93 -5.86 37.89
C VAL A 184 12.84 -7.11 38.02
N GLY A 185 14.16 -6.92 38.14
CA GLY A 185 15.11 -7.99 38.41
C GLY A 185 14.98 -8.53 39.84
N GLU A 186 14.98 -7.66 40.83
CA GLU A 186 15.05 -8.01 42.25
C GLU A 186 13.70 -8.49 42.83
N ASP A 187 12.60 -7.79 42.55
CA ASP A 187 11.31 -8.03 43.23
C ASP A 187 10.37 -8.99 42.47
N LEU A 188 10.54 -9.18 41.16
CA LEU A 188 9.67 -10.06 40.36
C LEU A 188 10.00 -11.54 40.60
N LEU A 189 8.98 -12.37 40.87
CA LEU A 189 9.18 -13.77 41.24
C LEU A 189 9.95 -14.56 40.16
N PRO A 190 10.96 -15.37 40.53
CA PRO A 190 11.98 -15.87 39.61
C PRO A 190 11.51 -16.89 38.56
N ASN A 191 10.27 -17.39 38.67
CA ASN A 191 9.65 -18.23 37.64
C ASN A 191 8.85 -17.42 36.59
N ILE A 192 8.59 -16.14 36.84
CA ILE A 192 7.97 -15.23 35.87
C ILE A 192 9.02 -14.87 34.81
N THR A 193 8.64 -15.04 33.55
CA THR A 193 9.50 -14.74 32.40
C THR A 193 9.30 -13.30 31.94
N VAL A 194 10.38 -12.53 31.88
CA VAL A 194 10.33 -11.15 31.36
C VAL A 194 10.42 -11.16 29.84
N ILE A 195 9.57 -10.37 29.18
CA ILE A 195 9.56 -10.14 27.73
C ILE A 195 10.53 -9.01 27.38
N TRP A 196 11.20 -9.13 26.24
CA TRP A 196 12.18 -8.16 25.74
C TRP A 196 12.19 -8.10 24.20
N THR A 197 12.35 -6.94 23.57
CA THR A 197 12.42 -6.84 22.09
C THR A 197 13.83 -6.64 21.54
N GLY A 198 14.83 -6.47 22.42
CA GLY A 198 16.23 -6.30 22.07
C GLY A 198 16.77 -4.89 22.39
N SER A 199 17.74 -4.43 21.60
CA SER A 199 18.28 -3.07 21.67
C SER A 199 17.27 -1.96 21.30
N LYS A 200 16.18 -2.33 20.63
CA LYS A 200 15.19 -1.47 19.96
C LYS A 200 13.82 -2.11 20.01
N VAL A 201 12.77 -1.36 19.66
CA VAL A 201 11.44 -1.94 19.40
C VAL A 201 11.55 -2.91 18.23
N ILE A 202 12.30 -2.55 17.17
CA ILE A 202 12.56 -3.38 15.99
C ILE A 202 14.07 -3.59 15.84
N SER A 203 14.65 -4.46 16.68
CA SER A 203 16.07 -4.78 16.64
C SER A 203 16.52 -5.35 15.29
N ARG A 204 17.53 -4.72 14.68
CA ARG A 204 18.16 -5.16 13.43
C ARG A 204 18.90 -6.49 13.58
N LYS A 205 19.60 -6.66 14.70
CA LYS A 205 20.26 -7.89 15.14
C LYS A 205 20.13 -8.04 16.66
N LEU A 206 20.29 -9.26 17.16
CA LEU A 206 20.53 -9.56 18.58
C LEU A 206 21.93 -10.19 18.72
N SER A 207 22.66 -9.87 19.79
CA SER A 207 23.98 -10.44 20.12
C SER A 207 23.99 -11.04 21.52
N VAL A 208 24.91 -11.97 21.77
CA VAL A 208 25.09 -12.59 23.10
C VAL A 208 25.41 -11.53 24.15
N ASP A 209 26.28 -10.56 23.84
CA ASP A 209 26.67 -9.50 24.77
C ASP A 209 25.49 -8.62 25.21
N CYS A 210 24.57 -8.31 24.28
CA CYS A 210 23.36 -7.53 24.56
C CYS A 210 22.36 -8.33 25.42
N LEU A 211 22.23 -9.64 25.17
CA LEU A 211 21.42 -10.51 26.02
C LEU A 211 22.05 -10.68 27.42
N ALA A 212 23.38 -10.74 27.52
CA ALA A 212 24.07 -10.86 28.80
C ALA A 212 23.93 -9.62 29.68
N GLU A 213 23.95 -8.40 29.12
CA GLU A 213 23.62 -7.18 29.90
C GLU A 213 22.19 -7.26 30.44
N VAL A 214 21.22 -7.64 29.61
CA VAL A 214 19.80 -7.75 29.97
C VAL A 214 19.57 -8.85 31.03
N GLU A 215 20.16 -10.03 30.84
CA GLU A 215 20.11 -11.15 31.79
C GLU A 215 20.74 -10.78 33.14
N SER A 216 21.81 -9.98 33.15
CA SER A 216 22.46 -9.53 34.39
C SER A 216 21.60 -8.60 35.26
N VAL A 217 20.74 -7.78 34.64
CA VAL A 217 19.82 -6.86 35.35
C VAL A 217 18.53 -7.57 35.72
N LEU A 218 17.95 -8.33 34.79
CA LEU A 218 16.69 -9.06 35.02
C LEU A 218 16.87 -10.29 35.91
N GLN A 219 18.10 -10.74 36.16
CA GLN A 219 18.45 -11.94 36.93
C GLN A 219 17.81 -13.23 36.38
N ARG A 220 17.48 -13.25 35.08
CA ARG A 220 16.88 -14.40 34.35
C ARG A 220 16.99 -14.23 32.83
N PRO A 221 17.12 -15.32 32.05
CA PRO A 221 17.01 -15.29 30.60
C PRO A 221 15.66 -14.70 30.14
N PRO A 222 15.64 -13.67 29.27
CA PRO A 222 14.39 -13.10 28.76
C PRO A 222 13.72 -14.01 27.73
N LEU A 223 12.44 -13.76 27.45
CA LEU A 223 11.78 -14.22 26.23
C LEU A 223 11.79 -13.07 25.21
N ILE A 224 12.26 -13.34 23.99
CA ILE A 224 12.21 -12.34 22.93
C ILE A 224 10.79 -12.24 22.37
N TRP A 225 10.23 -11.04 22.38
CA TRP A 225 9.12 -10.63 21.52
C TRP A 225 9.75 -9.96 20.30
N ASP A 226 9.72 -10.62 19.14
CA ASP A 226 10.49 -10.21 17.99
C ASP A 226 9.63 -9.45 16.97
N ASN A 227 9.83 -8.13 16.86
CA ASN A 227 9.10 -7.30 15.90
C ASN A 227 9.78 -7.22 14.51
N LEU A 228 10.70 -8.14 14.17
CA LEU A 228 11.42 -8.14 12.87
C LEU A 228 10.49 -8.12 11.65
N HIS A 229 9.25 -8.61 11.78
CA HIS A 229 8.27 -8.70 10.71
C HIS A 229 6.98 -7.91 10.98
N ALA A 230 6.89 -7.18 12.09
CA ALA A 230 5.75 -6.29 12.36
C ALA A 230 5.70 -5.14 11.34
N ASN A 231 4.50 -4.69 10.97
CA ASN A 231 4.28 -3.59 10.01
C ASN A 231 3.19 -2.59 10.42
N ASP A 232 2.57 -2.77 11.59
CA ASP A 232 1.51 -1.91 12.14
C ASP A 232 1.90 -0.42 12.24
N TYR A 233 3.17 -0.13 12.54
CA TYR A 233 3.73 1.24 12.57
C TYR A 233 3.74 1.96 11.21
N ASP A 234 3.65 1.25 10.08
CA ASP A 234 3.55 1.83 8.74
C ASP A 234 2.80 0.91 7.76
N SER A 235 1.49 1.13 7.65
CA SER A 235 0.58 0.48 6.69
C SER A 235 1.00 0.47 5.21
N ARG A 236 2.03 1.22 4.78
CA ARG A 236 2.61 1.10 3.42
C ARG A 236 3.76 0.08 3.32
N ARG A 237 4.13 -0.59 4.41
CA ARG A 237 5.24 -1.55 4.49
C ARG A 237 4.74 -2.97 4.74
N LEU A 238 5.52 -3.93 4.25
CA LEU A 238 5.25 -5.36 4.32
C LEU A 238 6.58 -6.10 4.31
N PHE A 239 6.70 -7.19 5.07
CA PHE A 239 7.94 -7.91 5.30
C PHE A 239 7.76 -9.41 5.00
N LEU A 240 8.22 -9.80 3.82
CA LEU A 240 8.19 -11.17 3.29
C LEU A 240 9.60 -11.80 3.24
N GLY A 241 10.62 -11.10 3.73
CA GLY A 241 11.99 -11.62 3.84
C GLY A 241 12.14 -12.70 4.93
N PRO A 242 13.26 -13.43 4.96
CA PRO A 242 13.51 -14.49 5.93
C PRO A 242 13.82 -13.93 7.32
N PHE A 243 13.52 -14.72 8.36
CA PHE A 243 13.99 -14.46 9.72
C PHE A 243 15.53 -14.36 9.77
N LYS A 244 16.07 -13.26 10.33
CA LYS A 244 17.48 -12.87 10.13
C LYS A 244 18.04 -12.04 11.29
N GLY A 245 19.35 -12.16 11.52
CA GLY A 245 20.09 -11.37 12.52
C GLY A 245 19.94 -11.86 13.96
N ARG A 246 19.45 -13.09 14.16
CA ARG A 246 19.38 -13.79 15.44
C ARG A 246 20.09 -15.12 15.24
N GLU A 247 21.32 -15.26 15.71
CA GLU A 247 22.07 -16.50 15.50
C GLU A 247 21.47 -17.65 16.35
N PRO A 248 21.40 -18.91 15.85
CA PRO A 248 20.77 -20.01 16.60
C PRO A 248 21.36 -20.23 18.00
N GLN A 249 22.65 -19.92 18.19
CA GLN A 249 23.34 -19.97 19.49
C GLN A 249 22.72 -19.06 20.57
N LEU A 250 21.96 -18.01 20.22
CA LEU A 250 21.29 -17.15 21.20
C LEU A 250 20.29 -17.91 22.09
N ARG A 251 19.84 -19.10 21.66
CA ARG A 251 18.90 -19.96 22.42
C ARG A 251 19.40 -20.37 23.80
N SER A 252 20.71 -20.43 24.06
CA SER A 252 21.25 -20.71 25.40
C SER A 252 21.06 -19.56 26.39
N HIS A 253 20.80 -18.34 25.90
CA HIS A 253 20.61 -17.12 26.68
C HIS A 253 19.15 -16.64 26.73
N LEU A 254 18.21 -17.48 26.27
CA LEU A 254 16.82 -17.10 26.08
C LEU A 254 15.86 -18.15 26.64
N ARG A 255 14.81 -17.69 27.33
CA ARG A 255 13.68 -18.52 27.75
C ARG A 255 12.79 -18.91 26.56
N GLY A 256 12.77 -18.08 25.52
CA GLY A 256 12.01 -18.28 24.29
C GLY A 256 12.18 -17.17 23.26
N LEU A 257 11.54 -17.33 22.09
CA LEU A 257 11.39 -16.30 21.06
C LEU A 257 10.04 -16.45 20.35
N LEU A 258 9.20 -15.42 20.45
CA LEU A 258 7.89 -15.31 19.78
C LEU A 258 7.94 -14.17 18.77
N LEU A 259 7.62 -14.45 17.50
CA LEU A 259 7.58 -13.44 16.45
C LEU A 259 6.24 -12.68 16.49
N ASN A 260 6.30 -11.35 16.45
CA ASN A 260 5.18 -10.46 16.12
C ASN A 260 5.30 -10.10 14.62
N PRO A 261 4.45 -10.66 13.74
CA PRO A 261 4.64 -10.58 12.29
C PRO A 261 3.73 -9.51 11.67
N ASN A 262 3.54 -9.53 10.34
CA ASN A 262 2.69 -8.56 9.65
C ASN A 262 1.22 -8.71 10.09
N CYS A 263 0.45 -7.62 10.03
CA CYS A 263 -0.99 -7.64 10.28
C CYS A 263 -1.71 -8.56 9.27
N GLU A 264 -1.26 -8.50 8.02
CA GLU A 264 -1.70 -9.30 6.89
C GLU A 264 -1.32 -10.78 7.10
N PHE A 265 -2.31 -11.64 7.22
CA PHE A 265 -2.12 -13.02 7.64
C PHE A 265 -1.34 -13.85 6.60
N GLU A 266 -1.71 -13.72 5.33
CA GLU A 266 -1.13 -14.51 4.24
C GLU A 266 0.31 -14.09 3.91
N ALA A 267 0.71 -12.88 4.31
CA ALA A 267 2.08 -12.40 4.20
C ALA A 267 3.06 -13.12 5.15
N ASN A 268 2.56 -13.77 6.20
CA ASN A 268 3.38 -14.32 7.27
C ASN A 268 3.93 -15.73 7.00
N TYR A 269 3.63 -16.32 5.84
CA TYR A 269 4.11 -17.66 5.49
C TYR A 269 5.64 -17.78 5.51
N ILE A 270 6.36 -16.89 4.79
CA ILE A 270 7.84 -16.91 4.76
C ILE A 270 8.45 -16.55 6.14
N PRO A 271 8.02 -15.47 6.83
CA PRO A 271 8.48 -15.17 8.19
C PRO A 271 8.41 -16.37 9.15
N LEU A 272 7.28 -17.09 9.14
CA LEU A 272 7.02 -18.21 10.07
C LEU A 272 7.69 -19.53 9.65
N HIS A 273 7.76 -19.82 8.34
CA HIS A 273 8.50 -20.98 7.82
C HIS A 273 10.00 -20.86 8.11
N THR A 274 10.56 -19.66 7.91
CA THR A 274 11.99 -19.39 8.16
C THR A 274 12.31 -19.35 9.65
N LEU A 275 11.41 -18.83 10.50
CA LEU A 275 11.48 -18.99 11.96
C LEU A 275 11.45 -20.46 12.39
N GLY A 276 10.57 -21.29 11.81
CA GLY A 276 10.53 -22.73 12.10
C GLY A 276 11.81 -23.45 11.66
N SER A 277 12.41 -23.02 10.55
CA SER A 277 13.70 -23.53 10.07
C SER A 277 14.85 -23.13 10.99
N TRP A 278 14.86 -21.88 11.51
CA TRP A 278 15.77 -21.43 12.57
C TRP A 278 15.57 -22.22 13.87
N TYR A 279 14.31 -22.49 14.25
CA TYR A 279 13.99 -23.21 15.48
C TYR A 279 14.52 -24.66 15.47
N ARG A 280 14.49 -25.34 14.33
CA ARG A 280 15.05 -26.71 14.17
C ARG A 280 16.58 -26.72 14.11
N ALA A 281 17.21 -25.73 13.49
CA ALA A 281 18.66 -25.59 13.43
C ALA A 281 19.31 -25.33 14.82
N GLY A 282 18.54 -24.85 15.79
CA GLY A 282 18.99 -24.62 17.16
C GLY A 282 18.80 -25.78 18.14
N GLU A 283 18.54 -27.00 17.67
CA GLU A 283 18.37 -28.19 18.53
C GLU A 283 19.69 -28.94 18.72
N GLU A 284 20.12 -29.09 19.97
CA GLU A 284 21.48 -29.56 20.34
C GLU A 284 21.82 -30.98 19.85
N GLU A 285 20.79 -31.78 19.55
CA GLU A 285 20.90 -33.19 19.15
C GLU A 285 21.19 -33.39 17.65
N ARG A 286 21.23 -32.32 16.84
CA ARG A 286 21.45 -32.38 15.38
C ARG A 286 22.66 -31.57 14.91
N LYS A 287 23.84 -31.86 15.49
CA LYS A 287 25.13 -31.23 15.15
C LYS A 287 25.85 -31.91 13.98
N ASP A 288 25.16 -32.05 12.86
CA ASP A 288 25.80 -32.29 11.55
C ASP A 288 26.10 -30.93 10.88
N GLU A 289 27.18 -30.83 10.11
CA GLU A 289 27.60 -29.55 9.49
C GLU A 289 26.57 -29.01 8.47
N GLU A 290 25.66 -29.84 7.97
CA GLU A 290 24.56 -29.43 7.09
C GLU A 290 23.43 -28.66 7.80
N CYS A 291 23.36 -28.70 9.13
CA CYS A 291 22.25 -28.17 9.93
C CYS A 291 22.32 -26.67 10.27
N GLU A 292 23.36 -25.93 9.85
CA GLU A 292 23.48 -24.50 10.15
C GLU A 292 22.36 -23.66 9.50
N TYR A 293 21.79 -22.70 10.26
CA TYR A 293 20.76 -21.80 9.74
C TYR A 293 21.34 -20.77 8.75
N CYS A 294 20.89 -20.81 7.50
CA CYS A 294 21.21 -19.81 6.48
C CYS A 294 19.91 -19.16 5.97
N PRO A 295 19.73 -17.83 6.12
CA PRO A 295 18.53 -17.12 5.68
C PRO A 295 18.18 -17.34 4.20
N ASP A 296 19.18 -17.42 3.31
CA ASP A 296 18.94 -17.58 1.86
C ASP A 296 18.53 -19.01 1.47
N ARG A 297 19.05 -20.02 2.21
CA ARG A 297 18.57 -21.42 2.10
C ARG A 297 17.14 -21.53 2.62
N ALA A 298 16.87 -20.98 3.81
CA ALA A 298 15.56 -20.99 4.44
C ALA A 298 14.50 -20.24 3.59
N LEU A 299 14.85 -19.07 3.04
CA LEU A 299 14.01 -18.33 2.11
C LEU A 299 13.68 -19.16 0.86
N SER A 300 14.67 -19.84 0.29
CA SER A 300 14.46 -20.63 -0.94
C SER A 300 13.58 -21.86 -0.71
N ALA A 301 13.64 -22.48 0.47
CA ALA A 301 12.69 -23.52 0.88
C ALA A 301 11.28 -22.95 1.13
N ALA A 302 11.17 -21.84 1.87
CA ALA A 302 9.90 -21.18 2.14
C ALA A 302 9.19 -20.72 0.84
N LEU A 303 9.94 -20.22 -0.14
CA LEU A 303 9.43 -19.86 -1.47
C LEU A 303 8.91 -21.08 -2.25
N HIS A 304 9.65 -22.20 -2.23
CA HIS A 304 9.24 -23.44 -2.89
C HIS A 304 7.89 -23.93 -2.33
N ASP A 305 7.76 -23.95 -1.01
CA ASP A 305 6.55 -24.47 -0.36
C ASP A 305 5.37 -23.48 -0.47
N TRP A 306 5.62 -22.17 -0.40
CA TRP A 306 4.57 -21.15 -0.57
C TRP A 306 3.99 -21.15 -1.98
N MET A 307 4.78 -21.50 -3.00
CA MET A 307 4.33 -21.64 -4.39
C MET A 307 3.21 -22.70 -4.56
N GLU A 308 3.12 -23.70 -3.68
CA GLU A 308 1.99 -24.64 -3.67
C GLU A 308 0.72 -24.03 -3.07
N GLU A 309 0.83 -23.23 -2.00
CA GLU A 309 -0.31 -22.59 -1.32
C GLU A 309 -0.85 -21.37 -2.11
N LEU A 310 0.02 -20.55 -2.71
CA LEU A 310 -0.33 -19.38 -3.54
C LEU A 310 -1.22 -19.74 -4.74
N ASN A 311 -1.01 -20.94 -5.29
CA ASN A 311 -1.65 -21.39 -6.52
C ASN A 311 -2.83 -22.35 -6.29
N GLN A 312 -3.15 -22.67 -5.02
CA GLN A 312 -4.38 -23.35 -4.66
C GLN A 312 -5.52 -22.33 -4.46
N PRO A 313 -6.73 -22.57 -5.02
CA PRO A 313 -7.89 -21.75 -4.68
C PRO A 313 -8.33 -22.01 -3.24
N LEU A 314 -8.84 -20.97 -2.57
CA LEU A 314 -9.44 -21.09 -1.23
C LEU A 314 -10.54 -22.16 -1.20
N GLN A 315 -10.26 -23.28 -0.55
CA GLN A 315 -11.27 -24.29 -0.25
C GLN A 315 -12.15 -23.80 0.90
N ALA A 316 -13.47 -23.77 0.68
CA ALA A 316 -14.43 -23.36 1.69
C ALA A 316 -14.51 -24.41 2.82
N GLY A 317 -13.68 -24.21 3.85
CA GLY A 317 -13.49 -25.13 4.97
C GLY A 317 -12.38 -26.15 4.72
N ARG A 318 -11.19 -25.92 5.29
CA ARG A 318 -10.13 -26.94 5.45
C ARG A 318 -10.56 -27.99 6.49
N GLN A 319 -11.52 -28.86 6.14
CA GLN A 319 -11.72 -30.13 6.84
C GLN A 319 -10.67 -31.15 6.35
N SER A 320 -10.12 -31.94 7.27
CA SER A 320 -8.93 -32.77 7.01
C SER A 320 -9.21 -33.92 6.03
N THR A 321 -8.57 -33.90 4.86
CA THR A 321 -8.52 -35.04 3.93
C THR A 321 -7.16 -35.20 3.23
N ARG A 322 -6.04 -35.10 3.96
CA ARG A 322 -4.69 -35.40 3.40
C ARG A 322 -3.65 -36.02 4.34
N ALA A 323 -4.05 -36.45 5.54
CA ALA A 323 -3.15 -36.98 6.58
C ALA A 323 -3.42 -38.46 6.97
N ASP A 324 -4.13 -39.23 6.14
CA ASP A 324 -4.52 -40.63 6.45
C ASP A 324 -4.34 -41.59 5.24
N GLN A 325 -3.17 -41.55 4.60
CA GLN A 325 -2.76 -42.55 3.60
C GLN A 325 -1.30 -43.00 3.75
N ARG A 326 -0.93 -43.50 4.95
CA ARG A 326 0.32 -44.29 5.13
C ARG A 326 0.36 -45.19 6.38
N SER A 327 -0.74 -45.87 6.69
CA SER A 327 -0.77 -46.96 7.67
C SER A 327 -1.60 -48.13 7.12
N SER A 328 -1.08 -49.36 7.22
CA SER A 328 -1.73 -50.55 6.65
C SER A 328 -1.73 -51.72 7.66
N ALA A 329 -2.89 -51.96 8.26
CA ALA A 329 -3.16 -53.07 9.18
C ALA A 329 -4.64 -53.51 9.04
N PRO A 330 -4.99 -54.78 9.33
CA PRO A 330 -6.19 -55.40 8.74
C PRO A 330 -7.49 -55.19 9.53
N THR A 331 -8.60 -55.32 8.79
CA THR A 331 -9.98 -55.25 9.28
C THR A 331 -10.37 -56.38 10.24
N SER A 332 -11.15 -56.06 11.28
CA SER A 332 -12.05 -57.02 11.94
C SER A 332 -13.48 -56.46 12.05
N ARG A 333 -14.49 -57.32 12.18
CA ARG A 333 -15.92 -56.95 12.16
C ARG A 333 -16.61 -57.19 13.51
N CYS A 334 -17.27 -56.18 14.06
CA CYS A 334 -18.53 -56.29 14.82
C CYS A 334 -19.25 -54.94 14.77
N LYS A 335 -20.44 -54.83 14.17
CA LYS A 335 -21.76 -55.10 14.78
C LYS A 335 -22.18 -54.08 15.85
N THR A 336 -22.95 -53.08 15.43
CA THR A 336 -23.99 -52.45 16.27
C THR A 336 -25.13 -53.44 16.56
N PRO A 337 -25.88 -53.25 17.65
CA PRO A 337 -27.19 -52.56 17.58
C PRO A 337 -27.44 -51.68 18.84
N ASP A 338 -28.52 -50.90 19.05
CA ASP A 338 -29.67 -50.49 18.21
C ASP A 338 -30.17 -49.08 18.64
N ARG A 339 -31.32 -48.64 18.08
CA ARG A 339 -32.42 -47.79 18.64
C ARG A 339 -32.39 -47.47 20.15
N SER A 340 -33.00 -46.37 20.65
CA SER A 340 -34.26 -45.65 20.33
C SER A 340 -34.32 -44.38 21.22
N ASP A 341 -35.29 -43.45 21.24
CA ASP A 341 -36.35 -42.85 20.39
C ASP A 341 -37.06 -41.81 21.31
N CYS A 342 -37.86 -40.79 20.96
CA CYS A 342 -38.27 -40.07 19.73
C CYS A 342 -38.76 -38.66 20.23
N THR A 343 -39.43 -37.73 19.53
CA THR A 343 -40.19 -37.68 18.25
C THR A 343 -40.13 -36.23 17.68
N SER A 344 -40.90 -35.91 16.63
CA SER A 344 -41.08 -34.55 16.08
C SER A 344 -42.34 -33.83 16.61
N THR A 345 -42.42 -32.50 16.40
CA THR A 345 -43.61 -31.69 15.95
C THR A 345 -43.42 -30.19 16.30
N PHE A 346 -44.05 -29.19 15.66
CA PHE A 346 -44.38 -28.96 14.24
C PHE A 346 -44.73 -27.46 14.02
N ARG A 347 -44.32 -26.86 12.90
CA ARG A 347 -44.76 -25.55 12.32
C ARG A 347 -45.00 -24.32 13.24
N GLY A 348 -44.29 -23.22 12.96
CA GLY A 348 -44.70 -21.86 13.36
C GLY A 348 -44.05 -20.79 12.46
N THR A 349 -44.85 -19.96 11.79
CA THR A 349 -44.38 -18.90 10.87
C THR A 349 -44.22 -17.56 11.58
N SER A 350 -43.12 -16.85 11.32
CA SER A 350 -43.02 -15.41 11.61
C SER A 350 -42.15 -14.69 10.57
N ALA A 351 -42.37 -13.38 10.40
CA ALA A 351 -41.83 -12.60 9.29
C ALA A 351 -40.35 -12.20 9.47
N VAL A 352 -39.62 -12.13 8.35
CA VAL A 352 -38.30 -11.46 8.30
C VAL A 352 -38.53 -9.95 8.41
N ALA A 353 -38.23 -9.38 9.57
CA ALA A 353 -38.20 -7.94 9.75
C ALA A 353 -37.05 -7.33 8.93
N LYS A 354 -37.36 -6.43 7.99
CA LYS A 354 -36.33 -5.66 7.27
C LYS A 354 -35.71 -4.65 8.24
N LEU A 355 -34.41 -4.81 8.54
CA LEU A 355 -33.64 -3.79 9.22
C LEU A 355 -33.58 -2.52 8.34
N PRO A 356 -33.82 -1.32 8.89
CA PRO A 356 -33.75 -0.08 8.13
C PRO A 356 -32.28 0.27 7.81
N VAL A 357 -32.00 0.53 6.54
CA VAL A 357 -30.70 1.09 6.12
C VAL A 357 -30.69 2.57 6.47
N PHE A 358 -29.80 2.97 7.37
CA PHE A 358 -29.56 4.40 7.67
C PHE A 358 -28.76 5.05 6.53
N PRO A 359 -29.29 6.09 5.85
CA PRO A 359 -28.50 6.86 4.90
C PRO A 359 -27.61 7.84 5.66
N LEU A 360 -26.29 7.62 5.60
CA LEU A 360 -25.31 8.64 5.97
C LEU A 360 -25.39 9.79 4.97
N ASN A 361 -25.81 10.98 5.42
CA ASN A 361 -25.54 12.24 4.74
C ASN A 361 -25.52 13.40 5.73
N SER A 362 -24.83 14.48 5.34
CA SER A 362 -24.27 15.46 6.27
C SER A 362 -25.13 16.71 6.51
N SER A 363 -24.83 17.36 7.64
CA SER A 363 -24.90 18.82 7.88
C SER A 363 -26.26 19.55 7.80
N SER A 364 -26.56 20.31 8.85
CA SER A 364 -27.43 21.49 8.80
C SER A 364 -27.03 22.48 9.90
N PRO A 365 -26.74 23.77 9.60
CA PRO A 365 -26.40 24.79 10.58
C PRO A 365 -27.65 25.54 11.11
N PRO A 366 -27.55 26.27 12.24
CA PRO A 366 -28.67 27.02 12.80
C PRO A 366 -28.79 28.48 12.31
N SER A 367 -30.03 28.99 12.38
CA SER A 367 -30.45 30.41 12.49
C SER A 367 -30.26 31.41 11.32
N SER A 368 -31.42 31.83 10.79
CA SER A 368 -31.79 33.09 10.09
C SER A 368 -31.72 34.33 11.02
N PRO A 369 -31.93 35.62 10.62
CA PRO A 369 -32.79 36.17 9.53
C PRO A 369 -32.15 37.33 8.69
N THR A 370 -32.78 38.07 7.74
CA THR A 370 -34.17 38.57 7.65
C THR A 370 -34.60 39.07 6.23
N LYS A 371 -35.91 38.97 5.93
CA LYS A 371 -36.78 39.85 5.07
C LYS A 371 -36.27 40.42 3.72
N ALA A 372 -36.97 40.03 2.64
CA ALA A 372 -37.50 40.95 1.61
C ALA A 372 -38.77 40.33 0.96
N LYS A 373 -39.57 41.12 0.22
CA LYS A 373 -40.80 40.70 -0.50
C LYS A 373 -40.60 40.78 -2.03
N GLY A 374 -41.36 40.03 -2.84
CA GLY A 374 -41.38 40.17 -4.30
C GLY A 374 -42.35 39.20 -4.99
N GLU A 375 -43.50 39.71 -5.44
CA GLU A 375 -44.72 38.98 -5.77
C GLU A 375 -44.79 38.30 -7.17
N LYS A 376 -45.67 37.28 -7.26
CA LYS A 376 -46.67 37.01 -8.33
C LYS A 376 -46.29 36.47 -9.74
N GLU A 377 -47.01 35.38 -10.09
CA GLU A 377 -47.81 35.14 -11.33
C GLU A 377 -47.13 35.01 -12.72
N VAL A 378 -47.66 34.28 -13.73
CA VAL A 378 -48.48 33.03 -13.87
C VAL A 378 -48.72 32.78 -15.39
N ARG A 379 -49.20 31.57 -15.79
CA ARG A 379 -49.78 31.16 -17.11
C ARG A 379 -48.86 30.76 -18.29
N ASP A 380 -48.88 29.46 -18.59
CA ASP A 380 -49.63 28.79 -19.69
C ASP A 380 -49.64 29.34 -21.14
N GLY A 381 -49.55 28.41 -22.10
CA GLY A 381 -49.80 28.60 -23.56
C GLY A 381 -48.76 27.89 -24.44
N GLU A 382 -48.72 26.56 -24.59
CA GLU A 382 -49.72 25.60 -25.10
C GLU A 382 -49.95 25.67 -26.64
N LYS A 383 -49.99 24.49 -27.31
CA LYS A 383 -50.39 24.23 -28.73
C LYS A 383 -49.35 24.66 -29.81
N LYS A 384 -49.21 24.00 -30.98
CA LYS A 384 -49.87 22.80 -31.56
C LYS A 384 -49.07 22.17 -32.75
N GLN A 385 -49.38 20.91 -33.08
CA GLN A 385 -49.65 20.28 -34.41
C GLN A 385 -49.04 20.90 -35.72
N SER A 386 -48.61 20.15 -36.76
CA SER A 386 -48.72 18.69 -37.05
C SER A 386 -48.06 18.25 -38.40
N ASN A 387 -47.90 16.92 -38.55
CA ASN A 387 -48.16 16.10 -39.77
C ASN A 387 -47.10 15.80 -40.86
N GLN A 388 -47.19 14.53 -41.31
CA GLN A 388 -47.02 13.97 -42.68
C GLN A 388 -45.63 13.69 -43.29
N SER A 389 -45.09 12.53 -42.90
CA SER A 389 -44.86 11.34 -43.76
C SER A 389 -44.53 11.48 -45.28
N SER A 390 -43.41 10.88 -45.69
CA SER A 390 -43.34 9.97 -46.85
C SER A 390 -42.02 9.16 -46.89
N GLN A 391 -42.09 7.87 -47.27
CA GLN A 391 -40.96 7.08 -47.79
C GLN A 391 -41.06 7.03 -49.34
N PRO A 392 -40.01 6.59 -50.06
CA PRO A 392 -39.98 5.18 -50.46
C PRO A 392 -38.59 4.50 -50.42
N ASN A 393 -38.58 3.19 -50.65
CA ASN A 393 -37.39 2.32 -50.76
C ASN A 393 -36.53 2.62 -52.01
N HIS A 394 -35.27 2.13 -52.03
CA HIS A 394 -34.87 1.07 -52.99
C HIS A 394 -33.57 0.34 -52.56
N GLN A 395 -33.29 -0.80 -53.19
CA GLN A 395 -32.24 -1.78 -52.85
C GLN A 395 -31.05 -1.82 -53.86
N PRO A 396 -29.93 -2.50 -53.55
CA PRO A 396 -28.66 -2.39 -54.28
C PRO A 396 -28.34 -3.56 -55.25
N PRO A 397 -27.28 -3.39 -56.08
CA PRO A 397 -26.29 -4.44 -56.41
C PRO A 397 -24.85 -3.98 -56.04
N GLY A 398 -23.76 -4.73 -56.19
CA GLY A 398 -23.49 -6.07 -56.76
C GLY A 398 -22.02 -6.49 -56.45
N SER A 399 -21.52 -7.64 -56.93
CA SER A 399 -20.33 -8.29 -56.32
C SER A 399 -19.29 -8.97 -57.25
N ARG A 400 -18.00 -8.94 -56.85
CA ARG A 400 -16.85 -9.82 -57.27
C ARG A 400 -16.39 -9.67 -58.75
N PRO A 401 -15.28 -10.31 -59.22
CA PRO A 401 -14.20 -11.12 -58.57
C PRO A 401 -12.83 -10.37 -58.62
N GLY A 402 -11.60 -10.92 -58.47
CA GLY A 402 -11.03 -12.28 -58.31
C GLY A 402 -9.49 -12.21 -58.09
N ALA A 403 -8.81 -13.34 -57.82
CA ALA A 403 -7.36 -13.38 -57.50
C ALA A 403 -6.45 -13.71 -58.73
N PRO A 404 -5.10 -13.69 -58.60
CA PRO A 404 -4.39 -14.91 -58.18
C PRO A 404 -3.16 -14.69 -57.26
N SER A 405 -2.53 -15.81 -56.88
CA SER A 405 -1.48 -15.93 -55.86
C SER A 405 -0.05 -15.62 -56.32
N GLY A 406 0.80 -15.17 -55.39
CA GLY A 406 2.26 -15.14 -55.52
C GLY A 406 2.93 -15.12 -54.13
N GLY A 407 3.53 -16.24 -53.72
CA GLY A 407 4.12 -16.36 -52.38
C GLY A 407 5.64 -16.26 -52.39
N ASN A 408 6.22 -15.64 -51.37
CA ASN A 408 7.63 -15.85 -51.03
C ASN A 408 7.87 -15.78 -49.52
N ARG A 409 8.85 -16.53 -49.01
CA ARG A 409 9.14 -16.66 -47.57
C ARG A 409 10.01 -15.51 -47.09
N GLY A 410 9.54 -14.76 -46.09
CA GLY A 410 10.34 -13.85 -45.28
C GLY A 410 10.06 -14.08 -43.80
N GLN A 411 11.10 -14.42 -43.02
CA GLN A 411 10.96 -14.57 -41.57
C GLN A 411 10.67 -13.20 -40.94
N LYS A 412 9.53 -13.07 -40.27
CA LYS A 412 9.27 -11.96 -39.34
C LYS A 412 9.40 -12.47 -37.91
N ALA A 413 10.16 -11.75 -37.10
CA ALA A 413 10.22 -11.99 -35.66
C ALA A 413 8.82 -11.86 -35.05
N GLN A 414 8.46 -12.80 -34.17
CA GLN A 414 7.24 -12.69 -33.37
C GLN A 414 7.42 -11.56 -32.36
N GLY A 415 6.62 -10.49 -32.49
CA GLY A 415 6.47 -9.53 -31.41
C GLY A 415 5.80 -10.22 -30.21
N ARG A 416 6.30 -9.97 -29.00
CA ARG A 416 5.62 -10.41 -27.78
C ARG A 416 4.28 -9.69 -27.69
N GLY A 417 3.18 -10.43 -27.91
CA GLY A 417 1.85 -9.94 -27.58
C GLY A 417 1.73 -9.78 -26.06
N LEU A 418 1.21 -8.63 -25.63
CA LEU A 418 0.87 -8.41 -24.22
C LEU A 418 -0.43 -9.16 -23.88
N CYS A 419 -0.55 -9.56 -22.62
CA CYS A 419 -1.77 -10.06 -21.96
C CYS A 419 -2.46 -11.29 -22.57
N GLY A 420 -1.86 -12.46 -22.33
CA GLY A 420 -2.55 -13.77 -22.28
C GLY A 420 -2.70 -14.32 -20.85
N GLY A 421 -2.66 -13.45 -19.84
CA GLY A 421 -2.30 -13.79 -18.45
C GLY A 421 -3.44 -14.21 -17.51
N LYS A 422 -4.16 -15.29 -17.80
CA LYS A 422 -4.84 -16.06 -16.72
C LYS A 422 -3.82 -16.97 -16.05
N GLY A 423 -2.88 -16.36 -15.33
CA GLY A 423 -1.66 -17.01 -14.85
C GLY A 423 -1.65 -17.26 -13.33
N MET A 424 -1.20 -18.47 -12.97
CA MET A 424 -0.62 -18.76 -11.66
C MET A 424 0.59 -17.83 -11.41
N LEU A 425 0.85 -17.48 -10.14
CA LEU A 425 2.06 -16.73 -9.78
C LEU A 425 3.29 -17.59 -10.06
N SER A 426 4.25 -17.04 -10.80
CA SER A 426 5.52 -17.71 -11.09
C SER A 426 6.56 -17.45 -9.99
N GLU A 427 7.49 -18.38 -9.78
CA GLU A 427 8.53 -18.26 -8.75
C GLU A 427 9.36 -16.97 -8.92
N SER A 428 9.62 -16.55 -10.16
CA SER A 428 10.30 -15.28 -10.46
C SER A 428 9.49 -14.05 -10.03
N GLN A 429 8.16 -14.09 -10.11
CA GLN A 429 7.28 -13.03 -9.61
C GLN A 429 7.21 -13.02 -8.08
N VAL A 430 7.18 -14.19 -7.43
CA VAL A 430 7.21 -14.27 -5.96
C VAL A 430 8.58 -13.82 -5.42
N ARG A 431 9.68 -14.19 -6.07
CA ARG A 431 11.03 -13.65 -5.76
C ARG A 431 11.14 -12.16 -6.03
N LEU A 432 10.45 -11.62 -7.06
CA LEU A 432 10.35 -10.18 -7.28
C LEU A 432 9.61 -9.49 -6.13
N LEU A 433 8.43 -10.01 -5.75
CA LEU A 433 7.61 -9.51 -4.64
C LEU A 433 8.41 -9.47 -3.32
N VAL A 434 9.02 -10.59 -2.91
CA VAL A 434 9.87 -10.64 -1.71
C VAL A 434 11.09 -9.73 -1.83
N GLY A 435 11.67 -9.65 -3.03
CA GLY A 435 12.79 -8.74 -3.34
C GLY A 435 12.43 -7.24 -3.25
N LEU A 436 11.14 -6.90 -3.19
CA LEU A 436 10.61 -5.55 -3.04
C LEU A 436 10.07 -5.29 -1.62
N HIS A 437 9.52 -6.31 -0.97
CA HIS A 437 8.94 -6.26 0.38
C HIS A 437 9.74 -7.18 1.33
N TYR A 438 10.98 -6.77 1.66
CA TYR A 438 11.96 -7.66 2.30
C TYR A 438 11.96 -7.58 3.83
N LEU A 439 12.79 -6.71 4.44
CA LEU A 439 12.93 -6.58 5.90
C LEU A 439 12.94 -5.09 6.34
N PRO A 440 12.71 -4.77 7.64
CA PRO A 440 12.62 -3.38 8.11
C PRO A 440 13.90 -2.54 7.91
N HIS A 441 15.07 -3.20 7.90
CA HIS A 441 16.40 -2.60 7.87
C HIS A 441 17.24 -3.03 6.64
N GLU A 442 16.63 -3.73 5.68
CA GLU A 442 17.34 -4.32 4.53
C GLU A 442 16.39 -4.48 3.33
N HIS A 443 16.81 -3.97 2.16
CA HIS A 443 16.09 -4.19 0.90
C HIS A 443 16.51 -5.49 0.24
N GLY A 444 15.57 -6.20 -0.38
CA GLY A 444 15.89 -7.35 -1.23
C GLY A 444 16.57 -6.92 -2.54
N PRO A 445 17.17 -7.86 -3.29
CA PRO A 445 17.97 -7.53 -4.48
C PRO A 445 17.23 -6.73 -5.55
N SER A 446 15.92 -6.97 -5.72
CA SER A 446 15.07 -6.25 -6.67
C SER A 446 14.91 -4.78 -6.32
N ALA A 447 14.62 -4.47 -5.06
CA ALA A 447 14.52 -3.09 -4.57
C ALA A 447 15.87 -2.37 -4.59
N GLN A 448 16.96 -3.04 -4.16
CA GLN A 448 18.31 -2.47 -4.26
C GLN A 448 18.63 -2.04 -5.68
N LYS A 449 18.39 -2.93 -6.67
CA LYS A 449 18.62 -2.65 -8.09
C LYS A 449 17.73 -1.51 -8.61
N LEU A 450 16.45 -1.49 -8.25
CA LEU A 450 15.50 -0.44 -8.64
C LEU A 450 15.97 0.95 -8.17
N LEU A 451 16.31 1.07 -6.88
CA LEU A 451 16.75 2.32 -6.25
C LEU A 451 18.13 2.76 -6.77
N GLN A 452 19.07 1.83 -6.99
CA GLN A 452 20.40 2.11 -7.52
C GLN A 452 20.36 2.59 -8.98
N ASP A 453 19.70 1.86 -9.89
CA ASP A 453 19.61 2.29 -11.29
C ASP A 453 18.82 3.62 -11.39
N LEU A 454 17.74 3.84 -10.63
CA LEU A 454 17.01 5.13 -10.58
C LEU A 454 17.88 6.30 -10.11
N THR A 455 18.59 6.14 -9.00
CA THR A 455 19.46 7.16 -8.42
C THR A 455 20.61 7.52 -9.37
N TRP A 456 21.21 6.51 -10.01
CA TRP A 456 22.26 6.71 -11.00
C TRP A 456 21.73 7.40 -12.26
N LEU A 457 20.57 6.98 -12.79
CA LEU A 457 19.94 7.57 -13.98
C LEU A 457 19.59 9.05 -13.76
N LYS A 458 19.00 9.38 -12.61
CA LYS A 458 18.72 10.76 -12.17
C LYS A 458 20.01 11.60 -12.10
N SER A 459 21.06 11.06 -11.48
CA SER A 459 22.34 11.79 -11.32
C SER A 459 23.07 12.02 -12.65
N ASN A 460 22.91 11.10 -13.62
CA ASN A 460 23.61 11.12 -14.89
C ASN A 460 22.74 11.58 -16.07
N CYS A 461 21.54 12.12 -15.84
CA CYS A 461 20.63 12.58 -16.90
C CYS A 461 21.22 13.67 -17.80
N HIS A 462 22.24 14.41 -17.31
CA HIS A 462 23.00 15.39 -18.10
C HIS A 462 23.67 14.78 -19.35
N LEU A 463 23.92 13.46 -19.36
CA LEU A 463 24.44 12.74 -20.52
C LEU A 463 23.44 12.65 -21.69
N VAL A 464 22.14 12.76 -21.40
CA VAL A 464 21.02 12.65 -22.38
C VAL A 464 20.16 13.92 -22.46
N SER A 465 20.64 15.04 -21.89
CA SER A 465 20.02 16.37 -22.01
C SER A 465 19.87 16.82 -23.47
N SER A 466 18.90 17.69 -23.77
CA SER A 466 18.73 18.28 -25.12
C SER A 466 19.98 19.02 -25.62
N ASN A 467 20.81 19.48 -24.68
CA ASN A 467 22.00 20.29 -24.95
C ASN A 467 23.30 19.46 -24.97
N SER A 468 23.22 18.13 -24.83
CA SER A 468 24.33 17.18 -24.60
C SER A 468 25.33 16.98 -25.77
N LYS A 469 25.56 18.01 -26.61
CA LYS A 469 26.43 18.06 -27.80
C LYS A 469 27.93 17.74 -27.56
N LYS A 470 28.31 17.29 -26.36
CA LYS A 470 29.68 16.93 -25.93
C LYS A 470 29.75 15.62 -25.12
N ALA A 471 28.64 14.89 -24.95
CA ALA A 471 28.65 13.61 -24.23
C ALA A 471 29.35 12.51 -25.05
N PRO A 472 30.29 11.72 -24.46
CA PRO A 472 30.90 10.59 -25.16
C PRO A 472 29.84 9.52 -25.47
N PRO A 473 29.75 8.98 -26.72
CA PRO A 473 28.72 8.01 -27.09
C PRO A 473 28.62 6.81 -26.14
N GLN A 474 29.75 6.24 -25.74
CA GLN A 474 29.83 5.12 -24.78
C GLN A 474 29.11 5.41 -23.45
N LYS A 475 29.08 6.66 -22.97
CA LYS A 475 28.37 7.05 -21.74
C LYS A 475 26.87 7.26 -21.97
N VAL A 476 26.49 7.70 -23.18
CA VAL A 476 25.08 7.75 -23.61
C VAL A 476 24.53 6.33 -23.72
N ASP A 477 25.29 5.42 -24.32
CA ASP A 477 24.95 4.00 -24.45
C ASP A 477 24.90 3.30 -23.08
N GLU A 478 25.81 3.62 -22.15
CA GLU A 478 25.71 3.15 -20.76
C GLU A 478 24.40 3.63 -20.13
N TRP A 479 24.06 4.93 -20.23
CA TRP A 479 22.83 5.48 -19.64
C TRP A 479 21.59 4.83 -20.23
N ARG A 480 21.53 4.66 -21.56
CA ARG A 480 20.44 3.96 -22.26
C ARG A 480 20.35 2.49 -21.85
N GLY A 481 21.48 1.83 -21.68
CA GLY A 481 21.57 0.45 -21.18
C GLY A 481 21.08 0.30 -19.75
N ARG A 482 21.40 1.25 -18.85
CA ARG A 482 20.84 1.30 -17.49
C ARG A 482 19.34 1.56 -17.51
N ALA A 483 18.89 2.54 -18.30
CA ALA A 483 17.48 2.89 -18.45
C ALA A 483 16.66 1.69 -18.94
N SER A 484 17.14 0.95 -19.94
CA SER A 484 16.45 -0.26 -20.44
C SER A 484 16.24 -1.31 -19.35
N ARG A 485 17.20 -1.52 -18.44
CA ARG A 485 17.03 -2.46 -17.31
C ARG A 485 16.03 -1.94 -16.27
N PHE A 486 16.08 -0.65 -15.96
CA PHE A 486 15.13 -0.02 -15.03
C PHE A 486 13.69 -0.10 -15.56
N LEU A 487 13.49 0.23 -16.84
CA LEU A 487 12.19 0.16 -17.50
C LEU A 487 11.64 -1.26 -17.56
N SER A 488 12.50 -2.27 -17.82
CA SER A 488 12.12 -3.69 -17.71
C SER A 488 11.63 -4.05 -16.31
N LEU A 489 12.34 -3.62 -15.25
CA LEU A 489 11.95 -3.91 -13.87
C LEU A 489 10.61 -3.23 -13.49
N CYS A 490 10.34 -2.03 -14.01
CA CYS A 490 9.02 -1.40 -13.87
C CYS A 490 7.91 -2.17 -14.60
N GLU A 491 8.22 -2.84 -15.72
CA GLU A 491 7.27 -3.71 -16.43
C GLU A 491 7.07 -5.04 -15.70
N ASP A 492 8.12 -5.62 -15.12
CA ASP A 492 8.02 -6.82 -14.27
C ASP A 492 7.15 -6.55 -13.02
N ILE A 493 7.26 -5.37 -12.40
CA ILE A 493 6.38 -4.91 -11.30
C ILE A 493 4.93 -4.78 -11.76
N ALA A 494 4.68 -4.24 -12.96
CA ALA A 494 3.34 -4.14 -13.51
C ALA A 494 2.72 -5.53 -13.84
N GLN A 495 3.52 -6.49 -14.30
CA GLN A 495 3.06 -7.87 -14.52
C GLN A 495 2.84 -8.65 -13.22
N LEU A 496 3.64 -8.38 -12.18
CA LEU A 496 3.42 -8.90 -10.82
C LEU A 496 2.05 -8.45 -10.29
N HIS A 497 1.71 -7.16 -10.39
CA HIS A 497 0.38 -6.64 -10.02
C HIS A 497 -0.75 -7.41 -10.72
N CYS A 498 -0.68 -7.60 -12.04
CA CYS A 498 -1.73 -8.33 -12.75
C CYS A 498 -1.80 -9.82 -12.39
N SER A 499 -0.68 -10.44 -12.01
CA SER A 499 -0.64 -11.86 -11.62
C SER A 499 -1.13 -12.07 -10.18
N VAL A 500 -0.93 -11.09 -9.29
CA VAL A 500 -1.59 -11.06 -7.97
C VAL A 500 -3.11 -10.91 -8.13
N VAL A 501 -3.57 -9.95 -8.95
CA VAL A 501 -5.02 -9.76 -9.21
C VAL A 501 -5.66 -10.95 -9.93
N GLY A 502 -4.92 -11.65 -10.80
CA GLY A 502 -5.36 -12.88 -11.47
C GLY A 502 -5.21 -14.17 -10.64
N GLY A 503 -4.68 -14.08 -9.42
CA GLY A 503 -4.29 -15.23 -8.59
C GLY A 503 -5.46 -16.12 -8.13
N ALA A 504 -5.17 -17.41 -7.93
CA ALA A 504 -6.16 -18.39 -7.47
C ALA A 504 -6.55 -18.20 -5.99
N ASN A 505 -5.56 -17.92 -5.12
CA ASN A 505 -5.81 -17.64 -3.72
C ASN A 505 -6.27 -16.18 -3.52
N ARG A 506 -7.56 -16.00 -3.24
CA ARG A 506 -8.17 -14.67 -3.04
C ARG A 506 -7.88 -14.03 -1.67
N ALA A 507 -7.40 -14.77 -0.67
CA ALA A 507 -6.96 -14.17 0.60
C ALA A 507 -5.63 -13.44 0.38
N VAL A 508 -4.66 -14.15 -0.21
CA VAL A 508 -3.36 -13.61 -0.66
C VAL A 508 -3.56 -12.35 -1.51
N LEU A 509 -4.53 -12.35 -2.44
CA LEU A 509 -4.88 -11.15 -3.20
C LEU A 509 -5.21 -9.96 -2.30
N TYR A 510 -6.17 -10.07 -1.39
CA TYR A 510 -6.61 -8.91 -0.61
C TYR A 510 -5.57 -8.43 0.40
N ASP A 511 -4.82 -9.34 1.01
CA ASP A 511 -3.71 -9.03 1.91
C ASP A 511 -2.57 -8.30 1.16
N LEU A 512 -2.22 -8.72 -0.05
CA LEU A 512 -1.09 -8.13 -0.81
C LEU A 512 -1.47 -6.95 -1.72
N TYR A 513 -2.74 -6.80 -2.10
CA TYR A 513 -3.15 -5.82 -3.13
C TYR A 513 -2.73 -4.37 -2.86
N PRO A 514 -2.91 -3.79 -1.66
CA PRO A 514 -2.57 -2.39 -1.41
C PRO A 514 -1.10 -2.07 -1.70
N TYR A 515 -0.20 -2.94 -1.25
CA TYR A 515 1.25 -2.78 -1.37
C TYR A 515 1.71 -2.87 -2.83
N VAL A 516 1.23 -3.90 -3.55
CA VAL A 516 1.62 -4.14 -4.94
C VAL A 516 1.04 -3.08 -5.87
N TRP A 517 -0.16 -2.56 -5.57
CA TRP A 517 -0.79 -1.46 -6.31
C TRP A 517 -0.08 -0.11 -6.07
N ASP A 518 0.25 0.25 -4.82
CA ASP A 518 0.99 1.48 -4.49
C ASP A 518 2.38 1.50 -5.15
N LEU A 519 3.09 0.37 -5.08
CA LEU A 519 4.40 0.21 -5.71
C LEU A 519 4.31 0.25 -7.24
N ARG A 520 3.29 -0.40 -7.84
CA ARG A 520 3.03 -0.33 -9.29
C ARG A 520 2.74 1.10 -9.74
N ASN A 521 1.93 1.85 -8.99
CA ASN A 521 1.58 3.23 -9.33
C ASN A 521 2.79 4.16 -9.21
N THR A 522 3.60 4.00 -8.15
CA THR A 522 4.83 4.78 -7.96
C THR A 522 5.89 4.44 -9.03
N ALA A 523 6.07 3.15 -9.33
CA ALA A 523 6.96 2.69 -10.40
C ALA A 523 6.54 3.21 -11.78
N LEU A 524 5.23 3.40 -12.03
CA LEU A 524 4.72 3.95 -13.29
C LEU A 524 5.07 5.45 -13.46
N VAL A 525 5.06 6.25 -12.38
CA VAL A 525 5.59 7.64 -12.43
C VAL A 525 7.09 7.63 -12.73
N ALA A 526 7.86 6.77 -12.05
CA ALA A 526 9.30 6.68 -12.25
C ALA A 526 9.68 6.19 -13.65
N LYS A 527 8.92 5.23 -14.21
CA LYS A 527 9.03 4.78 -15.61
C LYS A 527 8.83 5.95 -16.58
N ALA A 528 7.73 6.69 -16.43
CA ALA A 528 7.43 7.85 -17.26
C ALA A 528 8.51 8.94 -17.16
N PHE A 529 9.04 9.18 -15.96
CA PHE A 529 10.11 10.15 -15.71
C PHE A 529 11.44 9.73 -16.36
N ILE A 530 11.87 8.47 -16.25
CA ILE A 530 13.07 7.97 -16.94
C ILE A 530 12.91 8.02 -18.47
N CYS A 531 11.75 7.65 -19.00
CA CYS A 531 11.45 7.82 -20.43
C CYS A 531 11.44 9.29 -20.89
N TRP A 532 11.13 10.22 -19.99
CA TRP A 532 11.14 11.66 -20.26
C TRP A 532 12.56 12.24 -20.27
N LEU A 533 13.41 11.89 -19.28
CA LEU A 533 14.78 12.40 -19.14
C LEU A 533 15.61 12.24 -20.43
N ASP A 534 15.36 11.19 -21.21
CA ASP A 534 15.96 10.99 -22.52
C ASP A 534 15.54 12.09 -23.52
N GLY A 535 16.44 13.05 -23.75
CA GLY A 535 16.33 14.11 -24.74
C GLY A 535 15.54 15.36 -24.34
N ARG A 536 14.94 15.42 -23.14
CA ARG A 536 13.98 16.49 -22.75
C ARG A 536 14.37 17.36 -21.55
N VAL A 537 15.50 17.06 -20.91
CA VAL A 537 16.08 17.97 -19.88
C VAL A 537 16.69 19.18 -20.59
N LEU A 538 16.28 20.39 -20.20
CA LEU A 538 16.68 21.66 -20.85
C LEU A 538 17.87 22.37 -20.17
N SER A 539 18.30 21.91 -18.99
CA SER A 539 19.17 22.67 -18.08
C SER A 539 20.68 22.44 -18.27
N ASP A 540 21.41 23.52 -18.57
CA ASP A 540 22.87 23.54 -18.63
C ASP A 540 23.50 23.75 -17.24
N SER A 541 23.59 22.65 -16.48
CA SER A 541 24.43 22.43 -15.28
C SER A 541 24.23 23.31 -14.02
N SER A 542 23.72 24.53 -14.13
CA SER A 542 23.62 25.49 -13.00
C SER A 542 22.48 25.16 -12.01
N THR A 543 21.29 24.82 -12.50
CA THR A 543 20.14 24.45 -11.66
C THR A 543 20.23 23.05 -11.07
N LEU A 544 21.06 22.16 -11.65
CA LEU A 544 21.37 20.84 -11.04
C LEU A 544 22.00 20.97 -9.65
N GLY A 545 22.65 22.10 -9.32
CA GLY A 545 23.12 22.39 -7.96
C GLY A 545 21.98 22.47 -6.94
N SER A 546 20.82 23.04 -7.31
CA SER A 546 19.64 23.09 -6.44
C SER A 546 19.11 21.68 -6.15
N TRP A 547 19.02 20.81 -7.16
CA TRP A 547 18.57 19.42 -6.97
C TRP A 547 19.53 18.58 -6.12
N ARG A 548 20.82 18.90 -6.09
CA ARG A 548 21.77 18.26 -5.16
C ARG A 548 21.56 18.71 -3.71
N ASN A 549 21.04 19.92 -3.50
CA ASN A 549 20.80 20.49 -2.18
C ASN A 549 19.42 20.12 -1.59
N CYS A 550 18.39 19.97 -2.42
CA CYS A 550 17.05 19.52 -1.98
C CYS A 550 17.05 18.12 -1.32
N PHE A 551 18.07 17.29 -1.55
CA PHE A 551 18.12 15.90 -1.12
C PHE A 551 19.43 15.52 -0.42
N HIS A 552 19.98 16.41 0.43
CA HIS A 552 21.22 16.12 1.18
C HIS A 552 21.11 14.84 2.03
N TRP A 553 19.88 14.53 2.50
CA TRP A 553 19.50 13.30 3.20
C TRP A 553 19.64 12.01 2.37
N CYS A 554 19.42 12.07 1.06
CA CYS A 554 19.41 10.92 0.16
C CYS A 554 20.79 10.67 -0.51
N GLY A 555 21.72 11.63 -0.39
CA GLY A 555 22.97 11.65 -1.15
C GLY A 555 24.19 10.97 -0.50
N LYS A 556 24.09 10.48 0.74
CA LYS A 556 25.22 9.89 1.48
C LYS A 556 24.90 8.67 2.36
N SER A 557 23.65 8.24 2.46
CA SER A 557 23.27 7.20 3.42
C SER A 557 22.00 6.45 3.06
N THR A 558 22.14 5.15 2.85
CA THR A 558 21.27 4.18 3.55
C THR A 558 21.33 4.53 5.05
N GLY A 559 20.17 4.74 5.70
CA GLY A 559 20.00 5.58 6.90
C GLY A 559 20.61 5.13 8.24
N ALA A 560 21.77 4.47 8.24
CA ALA A 560 22.51 4.00 9.43
C ALA A 560 23.84 4.75 9.67
N ASP A 561 24.62 5.05 8.62
CA ASP A 561 26.07 5.25 8.76
C ASP A 561 26.53 6.68 9.11
N VAL A 562 25.63 7.67 9.18
CA VAL A 562 26.01 9.11 9.32
C VAL A 562 26.30 9.54 10.77
N LEU A 563 25.81 8.80 11.78
CA LEU A 563 26.08 9.09 13.20
C LEU A 563 26.38 7.85 14.06
N GLY A 564 26.38 6.64 13.51
CA GLY A 564 26.59 5.39 14.28
C GLY A 564 25.43 5.01 15.21
N VAL A 565 24.38 5.84 15.29
CA VAL A 565 23.13 5.54 15.98
C VAL A 565 22.17 4.92 14.97
N GLU A 566 21.88 3.62 15.10
CA GLU A 566 20.84 2.98 14.28
C GLU A 566 19.48 3.66 14.58
N SER A 567 18.78 4.08 13.52
CA SER A 567 17.43 4.66 13.63
C SER A 567 16.35 3.57 13.77
N GLU A 568 15.12 3.94 14.11
CA GLU A 568 13.99 3.00 14.05
C GLU A 568 13.34 3.02 12.66
N PRO A 569 12.83 1.90 12.12
CA PRO A 569 12.37 1.80 10.73
C PRO A 569 11.36 2.87 10.29
N TRP A 570 10.46 3.28 11.18
CA TRP A 570 9.38 4.25 10.89
C TRP A 570 9.86 5.71 10.69
N VAL A 571 11.15 6.00 10.87
CA VAL A 571 11.77 7.26 10.41
C VAL A 571 11.62 7.41 8.89
N PHE A 572 11.56 6.28 8.15
CA PHE A 572 11.29 6.23 6.72
C PHE A 572 9.95 5.54 6.45
N LYS A 573 8.94 6.34 6.06
CA LYS A 573 7.59 5.85 5.72
C LYS A 573 7.44 5.52 4.23
N GLY A 574 6.63 4.52 3.92
CA GLY A 574 6.30 4.12 2.55
C GLY A 574 7.17 3.00 1.96
N GLY A 575 8.23 2.56 2.67
CA GLY A 575 9.18 1.56 2.15
C GLY A 575 9.71 1.91 0.76
N VAL A 576 9.83 0.91 -0.12
CA VAL A 576 10.34 1.09 -1.49
C VAL A 576 9.48 2.05 -2.32
N SER A 577 8.15 2.08 -2.13
CA SER A 577 7.29 3.10 -2.75
C SER A 577 7.67 4.49 -2.26
N GLY A 578 7.83 4.67 -0.94
CA GLY A 578 8.25 5.93 -0.32
C GLY A 578 9.62 6.42 -0.80
N GLU A 579 10.58 5.52 -0.99
CA GLU A 579 11.92 5.87 -1.48
C GLU A 579 11.94 6.20 -2.98
N VAL A 580 11.24 5.43 -3.82
CA VAL A 580 11.07 5.77 -5.24
C VAL A 580 10.33 7.10 -5.38
N GLN A 581 9.30 7.34 -4.57
CA GLN A 581 8.61 8.63 -4.45
C GLN A 581 9.61 9.75 -4.09
N MET A 582 10.40 9.61 -3.02
CA MET A 582 11.38 10.62 -2.59
C MET A 582 12.54 10.84 -3.56
N LEU A 583 12.83 9.88 -4.44
CA LEU A 583 13.78 10.06 -5.54
C LEU A 583 13.21 10.93 -6.69
N LEU A 584 11.90 11.17 -6.76
CA LEU A 584 11.31 12.04 -7.80
C LEU A 584 11.34 13.53 -7.39
N PRO A 585 11.51 14.47 -8.35
CA PRO A 585 11.47 15.92 -8.14
C PRO A 585 10.37 16.51 -7.23
N ILE A 586 9.20 15.86 -7.14
CA ILE A 586 8.04 16.29 -6.32
C ILE A 586 7.73 15.32 -5.16
N GLY A 587 8.68 14.45 -4.79
CA GLY A 587 8.47 13.33 -3.86
C GLY A 587 7.91 13.67 -2.48
N SER A 588 8.17 14.89 -1.99
CA SER A 588 7.62 15.40 -0.72
C SER A 588 6.10 15.63 -0.74
N SER A 589 5.46 15.67 -1.91
CA SER A 589 4.03 15.91 -2.08
C SER A 589 3.20 14.66 -1.77
N SER A 590 3.01 14.37 -0.48
CA SER A 590 2.37 13.15 0.04
C SER A 590 1.06 12.77 -0.67
N GLU A 591 0.23 13.75 -1.00
CA GLU A 591 -1.10 13.66 -1.61
C GLU A 591 -1.09 13.26 -3.10
N LEU A 592 0.04 13.44 -3.80
CA LEU A 592 0.20 13.03 -5.20
C LEU A 592 0.49 11.52 -5.36
N PHE A 593 0.87 10.86 -4.26
CA PHE A 593 1.24 9.44 -4.21
C PHE A 593 0.33 8.65 -3.26
N THR A 594 0.14 9.14 -2.03
CA THR A 594 -0.57 8.44 -0.95
C THR A 594 -2.09 8.55 -1.12
N HIS A 595 -2.74 7.42 -1.39
CA HIS A 595 -4.19 7.29 -1.43
C HIS A 595 -4.60 5.81 -1.32
N PRO A 596 -5.82 5.48 -0.86
CA PRO A 596 -6.27 4.09 -0.80
C PRO A 596 -6.39 3.47 -2.21
N PRO A 597 -6.15 2.15 -2.34
CA PRO A 597 -6.42 1.41 -3.58
C PRO A 597 -7.93 1.39 -3.90
N PRO A 598 -8.32 1.10 -5.16
CA PRO A 598 -9.73 0.90 -5.50
C PRO A 598 -10.30 -0.33 -4.75
N LEU A 599 -11.54 -0.22 -4.28
CA LEU A 599 -12.24 -1.28 -3.52
C LEU A 599 -12.34 -2.63 -4.26
N PHE A 600 -12.26 -2.60 -5.58
CA PHE A 600 -12.27 -3.77 -6.44
C PHE A 600 -10.95 -3.85 -7.22
N PRO A 601 -10.10 -4.86 -6.96
CA PRO A 601 -8.86 -5.05 -7.71
C PRO A 601 -9.10 -5.19 -9.21
N THR A 602 -8.24 -4.57 -10.02
CA THR A 602 -8.32 -4.58 -11.49
C THR A 602 -7.00 -5.01 -12.11
N SER A 603 -7.06 -5.90 -13.11
CA SER A 603 -5.89 -6.40 -13.84
C SER A 603 -5.57 -5.59 -15.11
N ARG A 604 -6.32 -4.53 -15.41
CA ARG A 604 -6.14 -3.72 -16.63
C ARG A 604 -4.82 -2.96 -16.55
N LEU A 605 -3.88 -3.28 -17.45
CA LEU A 605 -2.61 -2.58 -17.53
C LEU A 605 -2.78 -1.19 -18.15
N TYR A 606 -2.14 -0.22 -17.53
CA TYR A 606 -1.94 1.12 -18.09
C TYR A 606 -0.46 1.46 -18.14
N ASN A 607 -0.02 2.07 -19.25
CA ASN A 607 1.31 2.60 -19.47
C ASN A 607 1.26 4.13 -19.59
N ILE A 608 2.29 4.81 -19.10
CA ILE A 608 2.44 6.26 -19.20
C ILE A 608 3.80 6.56 -19.82
N ARG A 609 3.80 7.34 -20.90
CA ARG A 609 5.01 7.65 -21.69
C ARG A 609 4.96 9.06 -22.27
N PRO A 610 6.11 9.65 -22.64
CA PRO A 610 6.13 10.86 -23.45
C PRO A 610 5.44 10.69 -24.81
N TYR A 611 4.87 11.79 -25.29
CA TYR A 611 4.28 11.94 -26.62
C TYR A 611 5.29 11.70 -27.75
N HIS A 612 4.78 11.09 -28.83
CA HIS A 612 5.44 10.93 -30.11
C HIS A 612 4.51 11.44 -31.22
N SER A 613 5.05 12.01 -32.30
CA SER A 613 4.25 12.62 -33.39
C SER A 613 3.21 11.69 -34.04
N LYS A 614 3.37 10.37 -33.91
CA LYS A 614 2.40 9.35 -34.36
C LYS A 614 1.11 9.35 -33.53
N ASP A 615 1.16 9.75 -32.26
CA ASP A 615 0.00 9.77 -31.36
C ASP A 615 -1.02 10.85 -31.74
N LYS A 616 -0.63 11.87 -32.54
CA LYS A 616 -1.46 13.04 -32.88
C LYS A 616 -2.86 12.66 -33.36
N VAL A 617 -2.96 11.68 -34.26
CA VAL A 617 -4.24 11.28 -34.89
C VAL A 617 -5.19 10.69 -33.84
N GLU A 618 -4.69 9.81 -32.97
CA GLU A 618 -5.52 9.13 -31.97
C GLU A 618 -5.90 10.06 -30.82
N LEU A 619 -5.02 10.99 -30.43
CA LEU A 619 -5.33 12.07 -29.49
C LEU A 619 -6.44 13.00 -30.03
N TYR A 620 -6.42 13.30 -31.34
CA TYR A 620 -7.44 14.13 -31.98
C TYR A 620 -8.77 13.39 -32.03
N ARG A 621 -8.75 12.07 -32.29
CA ARG A 621 -9.93 11.20 -32.18
C ARG A 621 -10.50 11.19 -30.74
N MET A 622 -9.64 11.04 -29.74
CA MET A 622 -10.00 11.00 -28.32
C MET A 622 -10.66 12.31 -27.85
N VAL A 623 -10.05 13.47 -28.15
CA VAL A 623 -10.61 14.76 -27.69
C VAL A 623 -11.84 15.17 -28.49
N ARG A 624 -11.96 14.79 -29.77
CA ARG A 624 -13.23 14.90 -30.51
C ARG A 624 -14.33 14.05 -29.88
N GLN A 625 -14.03 12.82 -29.45
CA GLN A 625 -14.97 11.94 -28.75
C GLN A 625 -15.42 12.52 -27.39
N LEU A 626 -14.50 13.13 -26.63
CA LEU A 626 -14.83 13.83 -25.39
C LEU A 626 -15.71 15.07 -25.64
N HIS A 627 -15.35 15.92 -26.60
CA HIS A 627 -16.11 17.12 -26.96
C HIS A 627 -17.54 16.81 -27.40
N LEU A 628 -17.72 15.79 -28.26
CA LEU A 628 -19.04 15.33 -28.71
C LEU A 628 -19.92 14.83 -27.57
N ARG A 629 -19.35 14.19 -26.53
CA ARG A 629 -20.10 13.77 -25.34
C ARG A 629 -20.61 14.96 -24.53
N THR A 630 -19.77 15.97 -24.31
CA THR A 630 -20.16 17.21 -23.62
C THR A 630 -21.27 17.97 -24.37
N GLN A 631 -21.33 17.87 -25.70
CA GLN A 631 -22.38 18.49 -26.53
C GLN A 631 -23.60 17.58 -26.82
N GLY A 632 -23.75 16.44 -26.13
CA GLY A 632 -24.95 15.61 -26.25
C GLY A 632 -25.00 14.65 -27.44
N GLY A 633 -23.87 14.38 -28.11
CA GLY A 633 -23.68 13.17 -28.91
C GLY A 633 -24.10 13.18 -30.38
N GLN A 634 -24.44 14.33 -30.98
CA GLN A 634 -24.68 14.40 -32.42
C GLN A 634 -23.37 14.56 -33.22
N GLU A 635 -22.94 13.52 -33.93
CA GLU A 635 -21.76 13.58 -34.82
C GLU A 635 -21.95 14.49 -36.05
N SER A 636 -23.20 14.79 -36.40
CA SER A 636 -23.65 15.34 -37.68
C SER A 636 -23.38 16.84 -37.91
N SER A 637 -22.42 17.45 -37.21
CA SER A 637 -22.28 18.92 -37.13
C SER A 637 -20.84 19.45 -37.11
N ILE A 638 -19.82 18.63 -37.43
CA ILE A 638 -18.40 19.07 -37.44
C ILE A 638 -17.83 18.98 -38.87
N ALA A 639 -17.50 20.12 -39.47
CA ALA A 639 -17.08 20.18 -40.89
C ALA A 639 -15.65 19.69 -41.16
N HIS A 640 -14.72 19.87 -40.22
CA HIS A 640 -13.34 19.42 -40.36
C HIS A 640 -12.93 18.53 -39.18
N PRO A 641 -12.42 17.30 -39.41
CA PRO A 641 -12.21 16.32 -38.34
C PRO A 641 -11.16 16.75 -37.30
N ASP A 642 -10.14 17.49 -37.73
CA ASP A 642 -9.02 17.88 -36.85
C ASP A 642 -9.31 19.10 -35.96
N VAL A 643 -10.29 19.96 -36.27
CA VAL A 643 -10.32 21.34 -35.75
C VAL A 643 -10.40 21.40 -34.22
N ILE A 644 -11.10 20.44 -33.59
CA ILE A 644 -11.17 20.30 -32.14
C ILE A 644 -9.80 19.92 -31.55
N GLY A 645 -9.06 19.01 -32.20
CA GLY A 645 -7.73 18.61 -31.77
C GLY A 645 -6.68 19.69 -32.01
N ASP A 646 -6.73 20.38 -33.16
CA ASP A 646 -5.88 21.53 -33.45
C ASP A 646 -6.12 22.66 -32.45
N ARG A 647 -7.37 22.96 -32.06
CA ARG A 647 -7.67 23.92 -30.99
C ARG A 647 -7.19 23.45 -29.61
N CYS A 648 -7.61 22.26 -29.16
CA CYS A 648 -7.46 21.84 -27.77
C CYS A 648 -6.07 21.30 -27.41
N LEU A 649 -5.34 20.69 -28.35
CA LEU A 649 -4.04 20.04 -28.10
C LEU A 649 -2.93 20.56 -29.05
N GLY A 650 -3.29 21.03 -30.24
CA GLY A 650 -2.35 21.41 -31.32
C GLY A 650 -1.20 22.33 -30.88
N PRO A 651 -1.46 23.50 -30.26
CA PRO A 651 -0.42 24.38 -29.74
C PRO A 651 0.63 23.66 -28.90
N CYS A 652 0.22 22.85 -27.93
CA CYS A 652 1.14 22.16 -27.03
C CYS A 652 1.90 21.04 -27.75
N LEU A 653 1.20 20.21 -28.54
CA LEU A 653 1.82 19.11 -29.28
C LEU A 653 2.80 19.57 -30.39
N ALA A 654 2.69 20.83 -30.84
CA ALA A 654 3.58 21.44 -31.83
C ALA A 654 4.71 22.28 -31.20
N LEU A 655 4.45 22.99 -30.10
CA LEU A 655 5.38 23.96 -29.53
C LEU A 655 6.10 23.49 -28.27
N CYS A 656 5.50 22.59 -27.47
CA CYS A 656 6.11 22.02 -26.27
C CYS A 656 5.80 20.51 -26.10
N PRO A 657 6.04 19.67 -27.13
CA PRO A 657 5.81 18.23 -27.08
C PRO A 657 6.58 17.51 -25.95
N GLU A 658 7.65 18.11 -25.44
CA GLU A 658 8.44 17.61 -24.33
C GLU A 658 7.72 17.60 -22.98
N TYR A 659 6.61 18.34 -22.82
CA TYR A 659 5.72 18.29 -21.65
C TYR A 659 4.39 17.60 -21.95
N SER A 660 4.34 16.77 -22.98
CA SER A 660 3.15 16.02 -23.37
C SER A 660 3.31 14.55 -23.00
N PHE A 661 2.44 14.04 -22.12
CA PHE A 661 2.43 12.63 -21.68
C PHE A 661 1.14 11.94 -22.08
N ILE A 662 1.27 10.69 -22.51
CA ILE A 662 0.22 9.84 -23.04
C ILE A 662 -0.07 8.73 -22.04
N LEU A 663 -1.34 8.49 -21.80
CA LEU A 663 -1.88 7.35 -21.06
C LEU A 663 -2.53 6.40 -22.04
N GLU A 664 -2.05 5.16 -22.06
CA GLU A 664 -2.52 4.09 -22.94
C GLU A 664 -2.75 2.79 -22.16
N ASP A 665 -3.66 1.97 -22.66
CA ASP A 665 -3.92 0.61 -22.19
C ASP A 665 -4.01 -0.37 -23.37
N GLU A 666 -4.45 -1.61 -23.10
CA GLU A 666 -4.59 -2.69 -24.08
C GLU A 666 -5.50 -2.34 -25.27
N LEU A 667 -6.37 -1.33 -25.15
CA LEU A 667 -7.24 -0.83 -26.23
C LEU A 667 -6.66 0.38 -27.00
N GLY A 668 -5.52 0.93 -26.57
CA GLY A 668 -4.89 2.11 -27.16
C GLY A 668 -4.87 3.34 -26.23
N VAL A 669 -4.84 4.54 -26.80
CA VAL A 669 -4.76 5.80 -26.05
C VAL A 669 -6.09 6.08 -25.33
N CYS A 670 -6.03 6.24 -24.01
CA CYS A 670 -7.19 6.49 -23.16
C CYS A 670 -7.07 7.77 -22.30
N GLY A 671 -5.94 8.47 -22.36
CA GLY A 671 -5.80 9.83 -21.84
C GLY A 671 -4.52 10.54 -22.28
N CYS A 672 -4.45 11.83 -21.99
CA CYS A 672 -3.23 12.63 -22.12
C CYS A 672 -3.20 13.76 -21.08
N VAL A 673 -1.99 14.16 -20.69
CA VAL A 673 -1.77 15.43 -20.01
C VAL A 673 -0.73 16.23 -20.78
N LEU A 674 -1.00 17.53 -20.93
CA LEU A 674 -0.17 18.49 -21.64
C LEU A 674 0.25 19.58 -20.66
N GLY A 675 1.53 19.94 -20.68
CA GLY A 675 2.06 21.07 -19.94
C GLY A 675 2.67 22.14 -20.85
N ILE A 676 2.76 23.34 -20.30
CA ILE A 676 3.48 24.50 -20.83
C ILE A 676 4.40 24.97 -19.71
N LEU A 677 5.72 25.03 -19.91
CA LEU A 677 6.66 25.45 -18.86
C LEU A 677 6.56 26.95 -18.54
N ASP A 678 6.55 27.79 -19.57
CA ASP A 678 6.43 29.25 -19.48
C ASP A 678 5.33 29.71 -20.46
N VAL A 679 4.22 30.16 -19.89
CA VAL A 679 3.05 30.59 -20.65
C VAL A 679 3.31 31.87 -21.48
N ARG A 680 4.21 32.77 -21.04
CA ARG A 680 4.55 33.99 -21.81
C ARG A 680 5.33 33.64 -23.08
N SER A 681 6.36 32.82 -22.94
CA SER A 681 7.17 32.37 -24.09
C SER A 681 6.36 31.48 -25.03
N PHE A 682 5.44 30.67 -24.48
CA PHE A 682 4.51 29.88 -25.27
C PHE A 682 3.52 30.73 -26.06
N ALA A 683 2.84 31.71 -25.43
CA ALA A 683 1.86 32.57 -26.10
C ALA A 683 2.48 33.32 -27.29
N LYS A 684 3.69 33.90 -27.10
CA LYS A 684 4.44 34.55 -28.19
C LYS A 684 4.75 33.60 -29.35
N ARG A 685 5.16 32.36 -29.07
CA ARG A 685 5.40 31.33 -30.10
C ARG A 685 4.11 30.89 -30.79
N CYS A 686 3.00 30.80 -30.06
CA CYS A 686 1.69 30.44 -30.60
C CYS A 686 1.21 31.50 -31.60
N GLN A 687 1.21 32.78 -31.21
CA GLN A 687 0.86 33.91 -32.07
C GLN A 687 1.77 34.00 -33.30
N ALA A 688 3.08 33.76 -33.15
CA ALA A 688 4.07 33.91 -34.22
C ALA A 688 4.14 32.73 -35.21
N SER A 689 3.64 31.53 -34.86
CA SER A 689 3.83 30.33 -35.70
C SER A 689 2.64 29.39 -35.79
N TRP A 690 1.88 29.18 -34.70
CA TRP A 690 0.72 28.29 -34.73
C TRP A 690 -0.51 28.98 -35.34
N MET A 691 -0.84 30.19 -34.90
CA MET A 691 -2.02 30.92 -35.39
C MET A 691 -1.96 31.25 -36.90
N PRO A 692 -0.81 31.62 -37.50
CA PRO A 692 -0.68 31.71 -38.96
C PRO A 692 -0.98 30.39 -39.66
N ALA A 693 -0.34 29.29 -39.25
CA ALA A 693 -0.54 27.97 -39.84
C ALA A 693 -2.00 27.46 -39.69
N MET A 694 -2.69 27.86 -38.63
CA MET A 694 -4.12 27.58 -38.47
C MET A 694 -5.01 28.42 -39.39
N ARG A 695 -4.66 29.68 -39.65
CA ARG A 695 -5.38 30.52 -40.64
C ARG A 695 -5.16 30.05 -42.07
N ASP A 696 -3.98 29.49 -42.38
CA ASP A 696 -3.70 28.85 -43.66
C ASP A 696 -4.47 27.52 -43.82
N LYS A 697 -4.54 26.70 -42.76
CA LYS A 697 -5.33 25.45 -42.74
C LYS A 697 -6.84 25.72 -42.76
N TYR A 698 -7.27 26.82 -42.16
CA TYR A 698 -8.67 27.18 -41.95
C TYR A 698 -8.95 28.63 -42.38
N PRO A 699 -9.03 28.91 -43.70
CA PRO A 699 -9.18 30.26 -44.20
C PRO A 699 -10.52 30.89 -43.76
N PRO A 700 -10.51 32.10 -43.16
CA PRO A 700 -11.69 32.64 -42.46
C PRO A 700 -12.81 33.11 -43.40
N LYS A 701 -12.53 33.39 -44.69
CA LYS A 701 -13.52 33.81 -45.69
C LYS A 701 -13.14 33.26 -47.07
N GLY A 702 -14.09 32.62 -47.77
CA GLY A 702 -13.95 32.27 -49.20
C GLY A 702 -14.04 30.78 -49.58
N GLY A 703 -14.15 29.85 -48.63
CA GLY A 703 -14.34 28.42 -48.90
C GLY A 703 -15.64 27.85 -48.32
N ASN A 704 -15.97 26.59 -48.65
CA ASN A 704 -17.11 25.83 -48.10
C ASN A 704 -16.88 25.39 -46.63
N THR A 705 -16.36 26.28 -45.78
CA THR A 705 -16.10 26.04 -44.36
C THR A 705 -17.42 26.15 -43.58
N HIS A 706 -17.97 25.02 -43.14
CA HIS A 706 -19.31 24.97 -42.51
C HIS A 706 -19.32 25.58 -41.10
N PRO A 707 -20.43 26.21 -40.66
CA PRO A 707 -20.49 27.17 -39.54
C PRO A 707 -19.75 26.76 -38.26
N ASN A 708 -20.02 25.57 -37.71
CA ASN A 708 -19.40 25.10 -36.46
C ASN A 708 -17.86 25.07 -36.48
N THR A 709 -17.24 24.98 -37.67
CA THR A 709 -15.78 25.10 -37.80
C THR A 709 -15.32 26.55 -37.75
N GLN A 710 -16.10 27.51 -38.24
CA GLN A 710 -15.85 28.95 -38.03
C GLN A 710 -15.99 29.33 -36.55
N ASP A 711 -17.03 28.83 -35.86
CA ASP A 711 -17.23 29.06 -34.42
C ASP A 711 -16.03 28.54 -33.60
N LEU A 712 -15.55 27.33 -33.92
CA LEU A 712 -14.38 26.74 -33.26
C LEU A 712 -13.06 27.46 -33.60
N ILE A 713 -12.96 28.14 -34.74
CA ILE A 713 -11.81 29.00 -35.08
C ILE A 713 -11.87 30.30 -34.27
N GLN A 714 -13.03 30.95 -34.18
CA GLN A 714 -13.19 32.16 -33.36
C GLN A 714 -12.81 31.87 -31.90
N LEU A 715 -13.34 30.78 -31.33
CA LEU A 715 -13.00 30.36 -29.97
C LEU A 715 -11.50 30.01 -29.79
N MET A 716 -10.81 29.57 -30.85
CA MET A 716 -9.35 29.34 -30.84
C MET A 716 -8.54 30.65 -30.88
N GLU A 717 -9.08 31.72 -31.44
CA GLU A 717 -8.50 33.07 -31.35
C GLU A 717 -8.77 33.70 -29.96
N GLU A 718 -9.96 33.48 -29.39
CA GLU A 718 -10.31 33.90 -28.02
C GLU A 718 -9.45 33.19 -26.95
N ASP A 719 -9.12 31.91 -27.15
CA ASP A 719 -8.21 31.14 -26.29
C ASP A 719 -6.79 31.75 -26.17
N GLN A 720 -6.42 32.74 -27.02
CA GLN A 720 -5.07 33.36 -27.02
C GLN A 720 -4.90 34.49 -25.99
N GLY A 721 -5.88 34.76 -25.12
CA GLY A 721 -5.81 35.84 -24.12
C GLY A 721 -4.56 35.80 -23.22
N GLU A 722 -4.11 36.96 -22.77
CA GLU A 722 -3.00 37.05 -21.81
C GLU A 722 -3.48 36.82 -20.37
N TYR A 723 -2.62 36.20 -19.54
CA TYR A 723 -2.87 36.01 -18.12
C TYR A 723 -2.23 37.13 -17.29
N PRO A 724 -2.79 37.50 -16.13
CA PRO A 724 -2.20 38.49 -15.24
C PRO A 724 -0.77 38.17 -14.80
N ASP A 725 0.04 39.22 -14.63
CA ASP A 725 1.42 39.11 -14.13
C ASP A 725 1.49 38.50 -12.71
N SER A 726 0.46 38.73 -11.89
CA SER A 726 0.27 38.13 -10.56
C SER A 726 0.21 36.60 -10.61
N LEU A 727 -0.64 36.04 -11.46
CA LEU A 727 -0.77 34.60 -11.66
C LEU A 727 0.56 34.01 -12.14
N LEU A 728 1.13 34.58 -13.21
CA LEU A 728 2.32 34.02 -13.87
C LEU A 728 3.61 34.18 -13.07
N TYR A 729 3.64 35.03 -12.04
CA TYR A 729 4.78 35.15 -11.12
C TYR A 729 4.90 33.92 -10.20
N HIS A 730 3.78 33.41 -9.69
CA HIS A 730 3.74 32.22 -8.81
C HIS A 730 3.52 30.91 -9.59
N PHE A 731 2.77 30.96 -10.69
CA PHE A 731 2.37 29.82 -11.50
C PHE A 731 2.77 30.06 -12.97
N PRO A 732 4.07 30.05 -13.31
CA PRO A 732 4.55 30.32 -14.68
C PRO A 732 4.14 29.23 -15.68
N SER A 733 3.81 28.03 -15.21
CA SER A 733 3.41 26.89 -16.03
C SER A 733 1.90 26.71 -16.08
N GLN A 734 1.40 26.15 -17.19
CA GLN A 734 -0.01 25.75 -17.35
C GLN A 734 -0.10 24.25 -17.65
N LEU A 735 -1.17 23.59 -17.23
CA LEU A 735 -1.49 22.21 -17.60
C LEU A 735 -2.91 22.03 -18.14
N ARG A 736 -3.10 20.95 -18.90
CA ARG A 736 -4.39 20.43 -19.36
C ARG A 736 -4.40 18.91 -19.24
N LEU A 737 -5.40 18.36 -18.55
CA LEU A 737 -5.61 16.92 -18.35
C LEU A 737 -6.93 16.50 -19.01
N ASP A 738 -6.87 15.57 -19.96
CA ASP A 738 -8.04 14.94 -20.60
C ASP A 738 -7.90 13.41 -20.58
N ALA A 739 -8.96 12.71 -20.19
CA ALA A 739 -9.01 11.26 -20.12
C ALA A 739 -10.41 10.74 -20.47
N LEU A 740 -10.49 9.51 -20.98
CA LEU A 740 -11.77 8.85 -21.25
C LEU A 740 -12.44 8.44 -19.92
N PRO A 741 -13.77 8.60 -19.78
CA PRO A 741 -14.50 8.16 -18.59
C PRO A 741 -14.54 6.63 -18.42
N GLU A 742 -14.13 5.85 -19.44
CA GLU A 742 -14.00 4.40 -19.41
C GLU A 742 -12.73 3.86 -18.69
N LEU A 743 -12.04 4.71 -17.91
CA LEU A 743 -10.94 4.29 -17.02
C LEU A 743 -11.49 3.49 -15.83
N VAL A 744 -10.97 2.27 -15.65
CA VAL A 744 -11.35 1.38 -14.53
C VAL A 744 -10.62 1.77 -13.25
N ASP A 745 -9.38 2.27 -13.36
CA ASP A 745 -8.61 2.79 -12.24
C ASP A 745 -8.38 4.31 -12.39
N ILE A 746 -9.13 5.09 -11.60
CA ILE A 746 -9.09 6.56 -11.58
C ILE A 746 -7.77 7.07 -10.97
N SER A 747 -7.02 6.24 -10.22
CA SER A 747 -5.68 6.63 -9.75
C SER A 747 -4.71 6.90 -10.89
N VAL A 748 -4.89 6.27 -12.05
CA VAL A 748 -3.95 6.43 -13.16
C VAL A 748 -4.02 7.84 -13.77
N SER A 749 -5.15 8.54 -13.65
CA SER A 749 -5.24 9.97 -13.97
C SER A 749 -4.40 10.83 -13.01
N ARG A 750 -4.29 10.44 -11.73
CA ARG A 750 -3.35 11.05 -10.78
C ARG A 750 -1.92 10.73 -11.17
N THR A 751 -1.58 9.47 -11.43
CA THR A 751 -0.24 9.04 -11.88
C THR A 751 0.24 9.80 -13.12
N LEU A 752 -0.67 10.02 -14.07
CA LEU A 752 -0.43 10.82 -15.29
C LEU A 752 -0.15 12.29 -14.98
N LEU A 753 -0.95 12.91 -14.11
CA LEU A 753 -0.70 14.28 -13.65
C LEU A 753 0.65 14.38 -12.93
N THR A 754 0.92 13.49 -11.98
CA THR A 754 2.17 13.40 -11.22
C THR A 754 3.40 13.28 -12.14
N ALA A 755 3.32 12.52 -13.24
CA ALA A 755 4.39 12.43 -14.23
C ALA A 755 4.70 13.80 -14.90
N LEU A 756 3.67 14.57 -15.27
CA LEU A 756 3.87 15.93 -15.78
C LEU A 756 4.38 16.90 -14.71
N LEU A 757 3.83 16.87 -13.50
CA LEU A 757 4.29 17.75 -12.41
C LEU A 757 5.77 17.49 -12.09
N THR A 758 6.19 16.22 -12.13
CA THR A 758 7.59 15.81 -12.04
C THR A 758 8.44 16.44 -13.15
N ALA A 759 7.98 16.43 -14.40
CA ALA A 759 8.70 17.00 -15.54
C ALA A 759 8.78 18.55 -15.51
N LEU A 760 7.71 19.24 -15.10
CA LEU A 760 7.69 20.71 -14.97
C LEU A 760 8.64 21.18 -13.87
N LYS A 761 8.59 20.53 -12.69
CA LYS A 761 9.57 20.75 -11.62
C LYS A 761 11.00 20.42 -12.07
N ALA A 762 11.16 19.36 -12.87
CA ALA A 762 12.43 18.94 -13.46
C ALA A 762 12.96 19.82 -14.61
N ASN A 763 12.27 20.90 -14.99
CA ASN A 763 12.86 21.98 -15.79
C ASN A 763 12.67 23.36 -15.12
N GLY A 764 12.50 23.39 -13.79
CA GLY A 764 12.62 24.60 -12.96
C GLY A 764 11.32 25.35 -12.65
N SER A 765 10.15 24.80 -12.99
CA SER A 765 8.88 25.42 -12.59
C SER A 765 8.68 25.41 -11.08
N GLN A 766 8.16 26.52 -10.56
CA GLN A 766 7.82 26.72 -9.14
C GLN A 766 6.32 26.52 -8.86
N GLY A 767 5.49 26.51 -9.90
CA GLY A 767 4.05 26.42 -9.79
C GLY A 767 3.37 26.26 -11.14
N VAL A 768 2.23 25.60 -11.13
CA VAL A 768 1.41 25.32 -12.31
C VAL A 768 -0.05 25.62 -12.05
N PHE A 769 -0.78 26.08 -13.06
CA PHE A 769 -2.23 26.26 -13.01
C PHE A 769 -2.98 25.57 -14.16
N CYS A 770 -4.30 25.49 -14.03
CA CYS A 770 -5.21 25.06 -15.09
C CYS A 770 -6.55 25.81 -14.97
N GLU A 771 -7.31 25.88 -16.06
CA GLU A 771 -8.69 26.38 -16.05
C GLU A 771 -9.68 25.20 -15.98
N VAL A 772 -10.71 25.35 -15.16
CA VAL A 772 -11.78 24.38 -14.95
C VAL A 772 -13.13 25.09 -14.97
N GLN A 773 -14.15 24.48 -15.59
CA GLN A 773 -15.49 25.03 -15.60
C GLN A 773 -16.17 24.83 -14.23
N PRO A 774 -16.88 25.82 -13.65
CA PRO A 774 -17.57 25.69 -12.35
C PRO A 774 -18.60 24.56 -12.29
N THR A 775 -19.11 24.14 -13.45
CA THR A 775 -20.04 23.02 -13.63
C THR A 775 -19.34 21.66 -13.53
N ASP A 776 -18.05 21.57 -13.82
CA ASP A 776 -17.24 20.35 -13.76
C ASP A 776 -16.77 20.06 -12.32
N ARG A 777 -17.75 19.76 -11.46
CA ARG A 777 -17.53 19.44 -10.04
C ARG A 777 -16.58 18.25 -9.83
N GLN A 778 -16.55 17.31 -10.77
CA GLN A 778 -15.68 16.13 -10.68
C GLN A 778 -14.20 16.52 -10.89
N ARG A 779 -13.89 17.33 -11.91
CA ARG A 779 -12.52 17.83 -12.14
C ARG A 779 -12.08 18.79 -11.04
N LEU A 780 -12.97 19.65 -10.53
CA LEU A 780 -12.72 20.48 -9.35
C LEU A 780 -12.32 19.63 -8.12
N GLU A 781 -13.16 18.68 -7.72
CA GLU A 781 -12.92 17.82 -6.55
C GLU A 781 -11.64 16.97 -6.72
N PHE A 782 -11.40 16.43 -7.92
CA PHE A 782 -10.18 15.69 -8.24
C PHE A 782 -8.93 16.55 -8.06
N LEU A 783 -8.90 17.77 -8.61
CA LEU A 783 -7.71 18.65 -8.53
C LEU A 783 -7.50 19.19 -7.12
N THR A 784 -8.54 19.53 -6.37
CA THR A 784 -8.40 19.94 -4.96
C THR A 784 -7.89 18.81 -4.08
N LYS A 785 -8.30 17.55 -4.33
CA LYS A 785 -7.69 16.37 -3.68
C LYS A 785 -6.23 16.13 -4.04
N LEU A 786 -5.71 16.81 -5.06
CA LEU A 786 -4.30 16.84 -5.46
C LEU A 786 -3.63 18.18 -5.11
N GLY A 787 -4.18 18.94 -4.15
CA GLY A 787 -3.58 20.15 -3.61
C GLY A 787 -3.60 21.36 -4.54
N PHE A 788 -4.51 21.39 -5.53
CA PHE A 788 -4.79 22.61 -6.30
C PHE A 788 -5.85 23.47 -5.59
N LEU A 789 -5.63 24.79 -5.57
CA LEU A 789 -6.47 25.77 -4.88
C LEU A 789 -7.09 26.76 -5.88
N GLU A 790 -8.33 27.23 -5.62
CA GLU A 790 -8.97 28.29 -6.42
C GLU A 790 -8.20 29.60 -6.27
N ILE A 791 -7.73 30.13 -7.40
CA ILE A 791 -7.15 31.47 -7.51
C ILE A 791 -8.26 32.43 -7.99
N LEU A 792 -8.22 33.67 -7.53
CA LEU A 792 -9.33 34.62 -7.60
C LEU A 792 -9.91 34.77 -9.02
N ARG A 793 -11.24 34.88 -9.10
CA ARG A 793 -12.07 34.84 -10.33
C ARG A 793 -11.86 35.97 -11.36
N GLY A 794 -10.80 36.76 -11.22
CA GLY A 794 -10.35 37.73 -12.21
C GLY A 794 -9.23 37.21 -13.12
N GLU A 795 -8.64 36.04 -12.85
CA GLU A 795 -7.41 35.59 -13.52
C GLU A 795 -7.62 34.50 -14.60
N ALA A 796 -8.86 34.08 -14.89
CA ALA A 796 -9.17 33.14 -15.99
C ALA A 796 -9.30 33.86 -17.35
N ARG A 797 -8.96 33.18 -18.46
CA ARG A 797 -9.23 33.69 -19.82
C ARG A 797 -10.72 33.81 -20.10
N SER A 798 -11.49 32.81 -19.68
CA SER A 798 -12.95 32.81 -19.82
C SER A 798 -13.60 33.41 -18.56
N ARG A 799 -14.55 34.32 -18.73
CA ARG A 799 -15.30 34.97 -17.61
C ARG A 799 -16.11 34.00 -16.75
N GLU A 800 -16.32 32.78 -17.24
CA GLU A 800 -17.06 31.72 -16.57
C GLU A 800 -16.13 30.67 -15.94
N GLY A 801 -14.83 30.66 -16.27
CA GLY A 801 -13.86 29.67 -15.78
C GLY A 801 -13.32 29.95 -14.38
N VAL A 802 -12.84 28.89 -13.72
CA VAL A 802 -12.10 28.94 -12.44
C VAL A 802 -10.64 28.60 -12.72
N VAL A 803 -9.71 29.41 -12.20
CA VAL A 803 -8.28 29.05 -12.19
C VAL A 803 -7.99 28.22 -10.95
N LEU A 804 -7.41 27.04 -11.13
CA LEU A 804 -6.86 26.22 -10.06
C LEU A 804 -5.34 26.16 -10.17
N GLY A 805 -4.62 26.53 -9.11
CA GLY A 805 -3.15 26.52 -9.08
C GLY A 805 -2.55 25.66 -7.97
N ARG A 806 -1.34 25.15 -8.21
CA ARG A 806 -0.54 24.34 -7.29
C ARG A 806 0.95 24.74 -7.38
N LEU A 807 1.61 24.91 -6.23
CA LEU A 807 3.06 25.05 -6.16
C LEU A 807 3.77 23.69 -6.29
N LEU A 808 4.97 23.70 -6.86
CA LEU A 808 5.77 22.50 -7.18
C LEU A 808 7.08 22.48 -6.40
#